data_AF-A0A2V5HF55-F1
#
_entry.id   AF-A0A2V5HF55-F1
#
_cell.length_a   1.000
_cell.length_b   1.000
_cell.length_c   1.000
_cell.angle_alpha   90.00
_cell.angle_beta   90.00
_cell.angle_gamma   90.00
#
_symmetry.space_group_name_H-M   'P 1'
#
loop_
_entity.id
_entity.type
_entity.pdbx_description
1 polymer ?
#
loop_
_entity_poly.entity_id
_entity_poly.type
_entity_poly.pdbx_seq_one_letter_code
_entity_poly.pdbx_strand_id
1 'polypeptide(L)'
;MADERTRVLFLANSEHGQTNIILAITHELLVQGNVDVHVGSFPVLERRVEKLVADNAAAYDEDFRSRIHFHPVRGPSNTDVFIRTGKRGAFHPPGYHGAVLGFQSLCEDIWGWTEDEYVDIYESCVEIIKEVKPDAIAVDFFFLQGRDAAYNAGHTAILINTTSISHIVLGMQPNSAPLWKYPLPGTGFAYPIPWHTVPLNALAVLKTAKMYHGSGRRREIREWRIKHKIHGRFPFADAWRPDRFHISPGLLELDWPFSVMPDNILPCGPILLPTASVQKQDPEMARWLANAPTILVNLGTLYAPDPKVAEEIATGLKMFLDGWKGEKVQILWKLPKHPHDVDDIYGRSIEPLKREMEEDSVRVRAWFEVEPMAMLETGGVVCSVHHGGANSWYEAIQNGVPHVVLPAWQDCYENAARAEWLGIGVYGNKSRAPNISAKELSKALLKVMNNKSYQEKAAELAKLCHRKEGRVAAAEKILEIAQSRDHGKLAMRLPEMKTNCPLYEVKNRQGMVLQTAQKPTTAGKGDSKPLLTDVYETLLMTILSNTWLFFPVLGYSLLLVPRLRLFALLYILYIKFISKAHRTGTLSLRNDRFRHSSIWKTTYANYFPLTLYRTVPLPPQRRYIFGYHPHGIALRGAIGAFAAEAADFSQLFPGITNTLLMKDSFYTTPLLREYLLSLGTSGVSRSSCIRHLTRGGHDDRGMGRAITITVGGSREYNIAQPGTMGVVVKIRKGFVRVAVQTGADLVPVIAFGENELFDRVDVNSSTALGLVARAWEFAVGHRVAFSTGRFGLFCPHRRPLNVVVGKPIEVKQQRWEPDEAYIDEVHAQYVEELRKLYDDWKETFAPDKDVKFEVVE
;
A
#
# COMPACT_ATOMS: atom_id res chain seq x y z
N MET A 1 -38.83 16.04 -3.21
CA MET A 1 -38.23 14.71 -3.02
C MET A 1 -37.77 14.68 -1.58
N ALA A 2 -38.28 13.78 -0.75
CA ALA A 2 -37.84 13.68 0.64
C ALA A 2 -36.33 13.43 0.63
N ASP A 3 -35.59 14.25 1.37
CA ASP A 3 -34.12 14.22 1.42
C ASP A 3 -33.70 12.86 1.98
N GLU A 4 -33.13 11.98 1.14
CA GLU A 4 -32.72 10.63 1.54
C GLU A 4 -31.52 10.79 2.50
N ARG A 5 -31.68 10.40 3.77
CA ARG A 5 -30.65 10.53 4.80
C ARG A 5 -29.39 9.76 4.40
N THR A 6 -28.22 10.30 4.75
CA THR A 6 -26.94 9.62 4.47
C THR A 6 -26.84 8.35 5.30
N ARG A 7 -26.55 7.21 4.67
CA ARG A 7 -26.40 5.90 5.31
C ARG A 7 -24.94 5.54 5.48
N VAL A 8 -24.52 5.36 6.73
CA VAL A 8 -23.16 4.91 7.07
C VAL A 8 -23.24 3.50 7.64
N LEU A 9 -22.54 2.56 7.00
CA LEU A 9 -22.45 1.17 7.47
C LEU A 9 -21.08 0.90 8.10
N PHE A 10 -21.08 0.50 9.36
CA PHE A 10 -19.93 -0.08 10.04
C PHE A 10 -19.97 -1.59 9.93
N LEU A 11 -18.86 -2.22 9.54
CA LEU A 11 -18.66 -3.67 9.62
C LEU A 11 -17.52 -3.97 10.58
N ALA A 12 -17.78 -4.76 11.61
CA ALA A 12 -16.82 -5.00 12.67
C ALA A 12 -16.93 -6.39 13.30
N ASN A 13 -15.82 -6.89 13.85
CA ASN A 13 -15.91 -7.93 14.87
C ASN A 13 -16.56 -7.41 16.17
N SER A 14 -16.68 -8.25 17.19
CA SER A 14 -17.35 -7.91 18.46
C SER A 14 -16.40 -7.62 19.63
N GLU A 15 -15.08 -7.73 19.45
CA GLU A 15 -14.11 -7.52 20.53
C GLU A 15 -14.13 -6.07 21.03
N HIS A 16 -14.07 -5.89 22.36
CA HIS A 16 -14.11 -4.56 23.00
C HIS A 16 -12.99 -3.65 22.49
N GLY A 17 -11.78 -4.20 22.34
CA GLY A 17 -10.61 -3.48 21.83
C GLY A 17 -10.86 -2.83 20.47
N GLN A 18 -11.63 -3.50 19.60
CA GLN A 18 -11.87 -3.06 18.23
C GLN A 18 -13.13 -2.18 18.12
N THR A 19 -14.18 -2.56 18.83
CA THR A 19 -15.51 -1.94 18.68
C THR A 19 -15.70 -0.65 19.47
N ASN A 20 -14.90 -0.35 20.50
CA ASN A 20 -15.02 0.91 21.25
C ASN A 20 -14.92 2.14 20.34
N ILE A 21 -14.01 2.10 19.36
CA ILE A 21 -13.80 3.19 18.40
C ILE A 21 -15.04 3.35 17.50
N ILE A 22 -15.61 2.24 17.05
CA ILE A 22 -16.81 2.23 16.21
C ILE A 22 -17.99 2.79 16.99
N LEU A 23 -18.21 2.32 18.22
CA LEU A 23 -19.26 2.81 19.10
C LEU A 23 -19.10 4.30 19.42
N ALA A 24 -17.86 4.78 19.62
CA ALA A 24 -17.57 6.19 19.82
C ALA A 24 -17.95 7.05 18.60
N ILE A 25 -17.65 6.58 17.39
CA ILE A 25 -18.02 7.26 16.15
C ILE A 25 -19.53 7.16 15.90
N THR A 26 -20.15 6.02 16.20
CA THR A 26 -21.61 5.83 16.13
C THR A 26 -22.33 6.86 16.99
N HIS A 27 -21.90 7.06 18.24
CA HIS A 27 -22.47 8.10 19.10
C HIS A 27 -22.41 9.48 18.43
N GLU A 28 -21.25 9.85 17.91
CA GLU A 28 -21.05 11.16 17.31
C GLU A 28 -21.91 11.38 16.06
N LEU A 29 -22.03 10.36 15.20
CA LEU A 29 -22.92 10.42 14.04
C LEU A 29 -24.40 10.55 14.45
N LEU A 30 -24.79 9.94 15.57
CA LEU A 30 -26.14 10.08 16.11
C LEU A 30 -26.41 11.48 16.66
N VAL A 31 -25.43 12.10 17.34
CA VAL A 31 -25.52 13.48 17.86
C VAL A 31 -25.73 14.50 16.73
N GLN A 32 -25.17 14.26 15.54
CA GLN A 32 -25.32 15.18 14.39
C GLN A 32 -26.70 15.15 13.71
N GLY A 33 -27.56 14.17 14.02
CA GLY A 33 -28.99 14.14 13.66
C GLY A 33 -29.37 13.78 12.22
N ASN A 34 -28.46 13.87 11.24
CA ASN A 34 -28.79 13.73 9.80
C ASN A 34 -28.23 12.46 9.13
N VAL A 35 -28.02 11.40 9.89
CA VAL A 35 -27.35 10.18 9.44
C VAL A 35 -28.08 8.96 9.95
N ASP A 36 -28.32 8.00 9.05
CA ASP A 36 -28.74 6.65 9.40
C ASP A 36 -27.48 5.79 9.61
N VAL A 37 -27.28 5.35 10.84
CA VAL A 37 -26.10 4.60 11.27
C VAL A 37 -26.45 3.11 11.34
N HIS A 38 -25.77 2.31 10.54
CA HIS A 38 -25.94 0.87 10.48
C HIS A 38 -24.69 0.20 11.06
N VAL A 39 -24.88 -0.75 11.99
CA VAL A 39 -23.80 -1.52 12.62
C VAL A 39 -23.98 -3.00 12.30
N GLY A 40 -23.17 -3.51 11.38
CA GLY A 40 -23.05 -4.94 11.09
C GLY A 40 -21.98 -5.61 11.94
N SER A 41 -22.39 -6.43 12.90
CA SER A 41 -21.48 -7.16 13.79
C SER A 41 -22.13 -8.40 14.41
N PHE A 42 -21.36 -9.18 15.16
CA PHE A 42 -21.85 -10.37 15.85
C PHE A 42 -22.86 -10.02 16.96
N PRO A 43 -23.89 -10.85 17.22
CA PRO A 43 -25.01 -10.53 18.12
C PRO A 43 -24.63 -10.03 19.52
N VAL A 44 -23.48 -10.46 20.05
CA VAL A 44 -23.00 -10.03 21.38
C VAL A 44 -22.75 -8.51 21.46
N LEU A 45 -22.52 -7.83 20.33
CA LEU A 45 -22.30 -6.37 20.31
C LEU A 45 -23.60 -5.57 20.47
N GLU A 46 -24.77 -6.14 20.15
CA GLU A 46 -26.06 -5.44 20.17
C GLU A 46 -26.37 -4.82 21.53
N ARG A 47 -26.15 -5.58 22.62
CA ARG A 47 -26.34 -5.10 23.99
C ARG A 47 -25.48 -3.88 24.33
N ARG A 48 -24.31 -3.77 23.71
CA ARG A 48 -23.38 -2.64 23.93
C ARG A 48 -23.80 -1.41 23.14
N VAL A 49 -24.37 -1.59 21.96
CA VAL A 49 -25.03 -0.50 21.22
C VAL A 49 -26.21 0.04 22.03
N GLU A 50 -27.05 -0.85 22.57
CA GLU A 50 -28.18 -0.44 23.42
C GLU A 50 -27.73 0.29 24.69
N LYS A 51 -26.68 -0.20 25.37
CA LYS A 51 -26.11 0.47 26.55
C LYS A 51 -25.59 1.87 26.20
N LEU A 52 -24.76 1.99 25.15
CA LEU A 52 -24.21 3.28 24.69
C LEU A 52 -25.32 4.30 24.49
N VAL A 53 -26.39 3.87 23.82
CA VAL A 53 -27.51 4.72 23.46
C VAL A 53 -28.34 5.09 24.70
N ALA A 54 -28.62 4.15 25.60
CA ALA A 54 -29.36 4.40 26.83
C ALA A 54 -28.61 5.38 27.76
N ASP A 55 -27.30 5.19 27.92
CA ASP A 55 -26.48 6.01 28.83
C ASP A 55 -26.38 7.47 28.38
N ASN A 56 -26.39 7.68 27.06
CA ASN A 56 -26.21 8.96 26.41
C ASN A 56 -27.49 9.50 25.76
N ALA A 57 -28.68 8.97 26.12
CA ALA A 57 -29.95 9.32 25.48
C ALA A 57 -30.24 10.83 25.46
N ALA A 58 -29.77 11.58 26.48
CA ALA A 58 -29.94 13.03 26.57
C ALA A 58 -29.12 13.83 25.54
N ALA A 59 -28.15 13.20 24.86
CA ALA A 59 -27.31 13.84 23.85
C ALA A 59 -27.90 13.76 22.43
N TYR A 60 -28.98 13.00 22.24
CA TYR A 60 -29.56 12.74 20.92
C TYR A 60 -30.90 13.48 20.73
N ASP A 61 -31.29 13.67 19.47
CA ASP A 61 -32.61 14.18 19.08
C ASP A 61 -33.73 13.15 19.35
N GLU A 62 -35.00 13.56 19.34
CA GLU A 62 -36.11 12.66 19.69
C GLU A 62 -36.26 11.44 18.75
N ASP A 63 -35.78 11.55 17.50
CA ASP A 63 -35.95 10.52 16.47
C ASP A 63 -34.72 9.60 16.30
N PHE A 64 -33.67 9.74 17.12
CA PHE A 64 -32.42 8.97 16.99
C PHE A 64 -32.63 7.45 16.92
N ARG A 65 -33.66 6.93 17.62
CA ARG A 65 -34.00 5.49 17.63
C ARG A 65 -34.38 4.97 16.25
N SER A 66 -34.92 5.83 15.39
CA SER A 66 -35.24 5.49 13.99
C SER A 66 -34.02 5.46 13.09
N ARG A 67 -32.87 5.97 13.55
CA ARG A 67 -31.64 6.17 12.77
C ARG A 67 -30.51 5.20 13.13
N ILE A 68 -30.62 4.43 14.20
CA ILE A 68 -29.63 3.43 14.61
C ILE A 68 -30.15 2.02 14.29
N HIS A 69 -29.40 1.27 13.50
CA HIS A 69 -29.80 -0.06 13.04
C HIS A 69 -28.69 -1.08 13.31
N PHE A 70 -29.02 -2.15 14.02
CA PHE A 70 -28.11 -3.27 14.24
C PHE A 70 -28.40 -4.41 13.26
N HIS A 71 -27.36 -4.94 12.63
CA HIS A 71 -27.43 -6.00 11.63
C HIS A 71 -26.60 -7.20 12.11
N PRO A 72 -27.21 -8.30 12.58
CA PRO A 72 -26.48 -9.43 13.12
C PRO A 72 -25.72 -10.18 12.03
N VAL A 73 -24.40 -10.28 12.18
CA VAL A 73 -23.52 -11.08 11.33
C VAL A 73 -23.54 -12.53 11.81
N ARG A 74 -23.67 -13.47 10.86
CA ARG A 74 -23.66 -14.92 11.12
C ARG A 74 -22.26 -15.44 11.42
N GLY A 75 -22.17 -16.64 11.99
CA GLY A 75 -20.91 -17.34 12.26
C GLY A 75 -20.20 -16.88 13.55
N PRO A 76 -19.02 -17.44 13.84
CA PRO A 76 -18.27 -17.16 15.06
C PRO A 76 -17.45 -15.88 14.97
N SER A 77 -17.43 -15.13 16.08
CA SER A 77 -16.55 -13.98 16.25
C SER A 77 -15.09 -14.39 16.39
N ASN A 78 -14.18 -13.40 16.31
CA ASN A 78 -12.76 -13.59 16.62
C ASN A 78 -12.55 -14.17 18.02
N THR A 79 -13.31 -13.70 19.01
CA THR A 79 -13.28 -14.22 20.38
C THR A 79 -13.68 -15.70 20.42
N ASP A 80 -14.76 -16.07 19.73
CA ASP A 80 -15.23 -17.47 19.69
C ASP A 80 -14.18 -18.38 19.07
N VAL A 81 -13.55 -17.92 17.97
CA VAL A 81 -12.45 -18.63 17.31
C VAL A 81 -11.24 -18.75 18.23
N PHE A 82 -10.86 -17.68 18.92
CA PHE A 82 -9.72 -17.70 19.83
C PHE A 82 -9.95 -18.64 21.02
N ILE A 83 -11.15 -18.65 21.61
CA ILE A 83 -11.50 -19.54 22.73
C ILE A 83 -11.30 -21.03 22.35
N ARG A 84 -11.56 -21.41 21.09
CA ARG A 84 -11.35 -22.80 20.61
C ARG A 84 -9.90 -23.27 20.73
N THR A 85 -8.93 -22.34 20.79
CA THR A 85 -7.52 -22.68 20.95
C THR A 85 -7.19 -23.16 22.38
N GLY A 86 -8.07 -22.92 23.35
CA GLY A 86 -7.83 -23.22 24.77
C GLY A 86 -6.77 -22.32 25.44
N LYS A 87 -6.25 -21.30 24.74
CA LYS A 87 -5.23 -20.38 25.27
C LYS A 87 -5.87 -19.32 26.16
N ARG A 88 -5.20 -18.95 27.25
CA ARG A 88 -5.63 -17.86 28.17
C ARG A 88 -5.51 -16.46 27.56
N GLY A 89 -4.70 -16.32 26.51
CA GLY A 89 -4.39 -15.06 25.85
C GLY A 89 -3.27 -15.24 24.84
N ALA A 90 -3.05 -14.24 23.97
CA ALA A 90 -2.01 -14.25 22.94
C ALA A 90 -0.60 -13.95 23.52
N PHE A 91 -0.33 -14.44 24.72
CA PHE A 91 0.86 -14.13 25.50
C PHE A 91 2.14 -14.63 24.81
N HIS A 92 3.13 -13.75 24.71
CA HIS A 92 4.46 -14.12 24.23
C HIS A 92 5.53 -13.23 24.89
N PRO A 93 6.77 -13.71 25.06
CA PRO A 93 7.86 -12.87 25.57
C PRO A 93 8.20 -11.73 24.59
N PRO A 94 8.87 -10.66 25.05
CA PRO A 94 9.41 -9.63 24.16
C PRO A 94 10.69 -10.12 23.44
N GLY A 95 11.31 -9.23 22.68
CA GLY A 95 12.53 -9.46 21.91
C GLY A 95 12.27 -10.12 20.55
N TYR A 96 13.35 -10.41 19.82
CA TYR A 96 13.28 -10.97 18.47
C TYR A 96 12.49 -12.29 18.40
N HIS A 97 12.86 -13.28 19.22
CA HIS A 97 12.19 -14.59 19.22
C HIS A 97 10.74 -14.49 19.65
N GLY A 98 10.47 -13.67 20.68
CA GLY A 98 9.15 -13.43 21.20
C GLY A 98 8.22 -12.76 20.21
N ALA A 99 8.68 -11.70 19.53
CA ALA A 99 7.92 -11.05 18.46
C ALA A 99 7.55 -12.03 17.34
N VAL A 100 8.48 -12.90 16.92
CA VAL A 100 8.21 -13.93 15.91
C VAL A 100 7.09 -14.88 16.36
N LEU A 101 7.13 -15.36 17.60
CA LEU A 101 6.08 -16.21 18.18
C LEU A 101 4.74 -15.49 18.23
N GLY A 102 4.74 -14.23 18.65
CA GLY A 102 3.53 -13.40 18.64
C GLY A 102 2.91 -13.32 17.25
N PHE A 103 3.69 -12.98 16.23
CA PHE A 103 3.17 -12.85 14.86
C PHE A 103 2.71 -14.21 14.29
N GLN A 104 3.29 -15.32 14.75
CA GLN A 104 2.84 -16.66 14.39
C GLN A 104 1.45 -16.93 14.98
N SER A 105 1.27 -16.64 16.27
CA SER A 105 -0.03 -16.72 16.95
C SER A 105 -1.09 -15.86 16.27
N LEU A 106 -0.75 -14.64 15.84
CA LEU A 106 -1.65 -13.80 15.06
C LEU A 106 -2.12 -14.47 13.76
N CYS A 107 -1.24 -15.21 13.07
CA CYS A 107 -1.61 -15.88 11.83
C CYS A 107 -2.37 -17.19 12.05
N GLU A 108 -2.08 -17.93 13.12
CA GLU A 108 -2.58 -19.29 13.36
C GLU A 108 -3.80 -19.31 14.28
N ASP A 109 -3.81 -18.50 15.34
CA ASP A 109 -4.85 -18.51 16.38
C ASP A 109 -5.96 -17.50 16.11
N ILE A 110 -5.60 -16.29 15.67
CA ILE A 110 -6.58 -15.21 15.44
C ILE A 110 -7.33 -15.41 14.12
N TRP A 111 -6.71 -16.02 13.11
CA TRP A 111 -7.40 -16.36 11.85
C TRP A 111 -7.99 -17.76 11.84
N GLY A 112 -8.44 -18.27 12.98
CA GLY A 112 -8.85 -19.67 13.18
C GLY A 112 -10.21 -20.12 12.60
N TRP A 113 -10.88 -19.33 11.75
CA TRP A 113 -12.15 -19.73 11.10
C TRP A 113 -12.03 -20.94 10.16
N THR A 114 -13.02 -21.81 10.07
CA THR A 114 -13.07 -22.81 8.99
C THR A 114 -13.42 -22.16 7.65
N GLU A 115 -13.31 -22.92 6.55
CA GLU A 115 -13.75 -22.47 5.22
C GLU A 115 -15.23 -22.03 5.25
N ASP A 116 -16.12 -22.87 5.78
CA ASP A 116 -17.56 -22.61 5.84
C ASP A 116 -17.88 -21.39 6.71
N GLU A 117 -17.20 -21.24 7.85
CA GLU A 117 -17.38 -20.09 8.74
C GLU A 117 -16.93 -18.79 8.08
N TYR A 118 -15.78 -18.79 7.39
CA TYR A 118 -15.27 -17.60 6.71
C TYR A 118 -16.23 -17.14 5.61
N VAL A 119 -16.76 -18.10 4.83
CA VAL A 119 -17.68 -17.84 3.72
C VAL A 119 -19.04 -17.37 4.24
N ASP A 120 -19.60 -17.99 5.27
CA ASP A 120 -20.90 -17.57 5.84
C ASP A 120 -20.84 -16.15 6.43
N ILE A 121 -19.76 -15.80 7.15
CA ILE A 121 -19.54 -14.43 7.63
C ILE A 121 -19.45 -13.45 6.46
N TYR A 122 -18.71 -13.80 5.39
CA TYR A 122 -18.57 -12.98 4.19
C TYR A 122 -19.93 -12.78 3.49
N GLU A 123 -20.71 -13.84 3.28
CA GLU A 123 -22.02 -13.79 2.64
C GLU A 123 -23.01 -12.96 3.46
N SER A 124 -23.01 -13.15 4.78
CA SER A 124 -23.80 -12.34 5.71
C SER A 124 -23.48 -10.85 5.57
N CYS A 125 -22.20 -10.48 5.48
CA CYS A 125 -21.80 -9.09 5.23
C CYS A 125 -22.26 -8.58 3.86
N VAL A 126 -22.19 -9.40 2.80
CA VAL A 126 -22.66 -9.03 1.46
C VAL A 126 -24.18 -8.80 1.43
N GLU A 127 -24.95 -9.62 2.14
CA GLU A 127 -26.40 -9.45 2.30
C GLU A 127 -26.74 -8.13 2.99
N ILE A 128 -26.07 -7.83 4.11
CA ILE A 128 -26.24 -6.56 4.84
C ILE A 128 -25.94 -5.37 3.92
N ILE A 129 -24.84 -5.41 3.16
CA ILE A 129 -24.50 -4.31 2.23
C ILE A 129 -25.59 -4.12 1.17
N LYS A 130 -26.14 -5.21 0.61
CA LYS A 130 -27.20 -5.16 -0.40
C LYS A 130 -28.52 -4.64 0.15
N GLU A 131 -28.84 -4.96 1.39
CA GLU A 131 -30.03 -4.48 2.08
C GLU A 131 -29.93 -3.00 2.40
N VAL A 132 -28.82 -2.59 3.05
CA VAL A 132 -28.61 -1.22 3.52
C VAL A 132 -28.41 -0.24 2.37
N LYS A 133 -27.66 -0.64 1.33
CA LYS A 133 -27.20 0.23 0.23
C LYS A 133 -26.50 1.50 0.76
N PRO A 134 -25.39 1.35 1.50
CA PRO A 134 -24.76 2.45 2.21
C PRO A 134 -24.06 3.45 1.28
N ASP A 135 -24.07 4.73 1.66
CA ASP A 135 -23.32 5.81 1.00
C ASP A 135 -21.82 5.74 1.36
N ALA A 136 -21.50 5.28 2.57
CA ALA A 136 -20.14 4.95 2.99
C ALA A 136 -20.09 3.67 3.83
N ILE A 137 -19.02 2.90 3.64
CA ILE A 137 -18.71 1.72 4.46
C ILE A 137 -17.41 1.98 5.21
N ALA A 138 -17.45 1.86 6.53
CA ALA A 138 -16.28 1.85 7.39
C ALA A 138 -16.10 0.46 8.00
N VAL A 139 -14.89 -0.10 7.90
CA VAL A 139 -14.62 -1.48 8.31
C VAL A 139 -13.46 -1.51 9.29
N ASP A 140 -13.62 -2.26 10.38
CA ASP A 140 -12.53 -2.58 11.28
C ASP A 140 -11.39 -3.28 10.51
N PHE A 141 -10.15 -2.86 10.77
CA PHE A 141 -8.96 -3.39 10.09
C PHE A 141 -8.83 -4.92 10.21
N PHE A 142 -9.19 -5.48 11.37
CA PHE A 142 -9.09 -6.91 11.67
C PHE A 142 -10.28 -7.74 11.17
N PHE A 143 -11.33 -7.12 10.66
CA PHE A 143 -12.51 -7.81 10.14
C PHE A 143 -12.37 -8.11 8.64
N LEU A 144 -11.59 -9.16 8.32
CA LEU A 144 -11.19 -9.49 6.94
C LEU A 144 -12.38 -9.74 6.02
N GLN A 145 -13.41 -10.44 6.51
CA GLN A 145 -14.61 -10.84 5.79
C GLN A 145 -15.44 -9.61 5.39
N GLY A 146 -15.64 -8.66 6.30
CA GLY A 146 -16.32 -7.40 6.00
C GLY A 146 -15.59 -6.57 4.93
N ARG A 147 -14.25 -6.62 4.92
CA ARG A 147 -13.44 -5.94 3.89
C ARG A 147 -13.56 -6.60 2.51
N ASP A 148 -13.56 -7.93 2.48
CA ASP A 148 -13.81 -8.67 1.24
C ASP A 148 -15.25 -8.44 0.74
N ALA A 149 -16.24 -8.44 1.63
CA ALA A 149 -17.64 -8.18 1.29
C ALA A 149 -17.82 -6.79 0.67
N ALA A 150 -17.26 -5.74 1.30
CA ALA A 150 -17.30 -4.38 0.77
C ALA A 150 -16.69 -4.28 -0.64
N TYR A 151 -15.51 -4.88 -0.86
CA TYR A 151 -14.84 -4.87 -2.16
C TYR A 151 -15.66 -5.59 -3.24
N ASN A 152 -16.19 -6.78 -2.92
CA ASN A 152 -16.95 -7.59 -3.88
C ASN A 152 -18.37 -7.04 -4.14
N ALA A 153 -18.91 -6.24 -3.22
CA ALA A 153 -20.12 -5.46 -3.43
C ALA A 153 -19.89 -4.15 -4.21
N GLY A 154 -18.65 -3.85 -4.63
CA GLY A 154 -18.32 -2.68 -5.44
C GLY A 154 -18.03 -1.40 -4.64
N HIS A 155 -17.83 -1.52 -3.32
CA HIS A 155 -17.53 -0.38 -2.45
C HIS A 155 -16.03 -0.31 -2.10
N THR A 156 -15.53 0.91 -1.94
CA THR A 156 -14.21 1.16 -1.32
C THR A 156 -14.41 1.54 0.13
N ALA A 157 -14.06 0.63 1.04
CA ALA A 157 -14.21 0.83 2.49
C ALA A 157 -13.16 1.77 3.08
N ILE A 158 -13.61 2.64 3.99
CA ILE A 158 -12.77 3.35 4.96
C ILE A 158 -12.26 2.32 5.96
N LEU A 159 -10.95 2.29 6.23
CA LEU A 159 -10.40 1.38 7.25
C LEU A 159 -10.24 2.11 8.58
N ILE A 160 -10.90 1.57 9.60
CA ILE A 160 -10.74 2.01 10.99
C ILE A 160 -9.68 1.10 11.62
N ASN A 161 -8.53 1.68 11.92
CA ASN A 161 -7.50 0.99 12.69
C ASN A 161 -7.82 1.12 14.18
N THR A 162 -7.46 0.10 14.95
CA THR A 162 -7.75 0.02 16.39
C THR A 162 -6.48 0.19 17.24
N THR A 163 -5.35 0.38 16.57
CA THR A 163 -4.02 0.49 17.14
C THR A 163 -3.31 1.76 16.65
N SER A 164 -2.08 1.97 17.12
CA SER A 164 -1.26 3.16 16.82
C SER A 164 -0.95 3.30 15.32
N ILE A 165 -0.60 4.52 14.92
CA ILE A 165 -0.28 4.89 13.54
C ILE A 165 0.91 4.07 13.01
N SER A 166 1.80 3.63 13.90
CA SER A 166 2.95 2.79 13.56
C SER A 166 2.55 1.54 12.77
N HIS A 167 1.40 0.94 13.05
CA HIS A 167 0.97 -0.28 12.37
C HIS A 167 0.55 -0.01 10.93
N ILE A 168 0.26 1.24 10.59
CA ILE A 168 -0.13 1.68 9.24
C ILE A 168 1.10 2.06 8.43
N VAL A 169 1.98 2.91 8.99
CA VAL A 169 3.03 3.60 8.23
C VAL A 169 4.44 3.02 8.37
N LEU A 170 4.66 2.06 9.28
CA LEU A 170 6.01 1.53 9.53
C LEU A 170 6.64 0.99 8.24
N GLY A 171 5.90 0.17 7.48
CA GLY A 171 6.39 -0.40 6.22
C GLY A 171 6.65 0.62 5.09
N MET A 172 6.29 1.89 5.28
CA MET A 172 6.44 2.96 4.29
C MET A 172 7.65 3.85 4.55
N GLN A 173 8.34 3.67 5.68
CA GLN A 173 9.42 4.56 6.04
C GLN A 173 10.64 4.35 5.12
N PRO A 174 11.24 5.43 4.58
CA PRO A 174 12.29 5.35 3.57
C PRO A 174 13.59 4.79 4.15
N ASN A 175 14.55 4.48 3.28
CA ASN A 175 15.91 4.06 3.67
C ASN A 175 15.95 2.83 4.59
N SER A 176 14.95 1.94 4.45
CA SER A 176 14.79 0.76 5.30
C SER A 176 14.76 1.11 6.80
N ALA A 177 14.26 2.29 7.15
CA ALA A 177 14.15 2.76 8.53
C ALA A 177 13.47 1.77 9.50
N PRO A 178 12.50 0.91 9.09
CA PRO A 178 11.94 -0.09 9.99
C PRO A 178 12.96 -1.09 10.53
N LEU A 179 14.07 -1.32 9.81
CA LEU A 179 15.10 -2.26 10.26
C LEU A 179 15.93 -1.71 11.44
N TRP A 180 16.15 -0.40 11.50
CA TRP A 180 17.17 0.19 12.39
C TRP A 180 16.70 1.38 13.22
N LYS A 181 15.62 2.07 12.82
CA LYS A 181 15.17 3.32 13.45
C LYS A 181 13.98 3.12 14.39
N TYR A 182 13.00 2.34 13.96
CA TYR A 182 11.73 2.15 14.69
C TYR A 182 11.61 0.72 15.21
N PRO A 183 11.30 0.52 16.50
CA PRO A 183 11.15 -0.82 17.06
C PRO A 183 9.97 -1.54 16.41
N LEU A 184 10.16 -2.80 16.01
CA LEU A 184 9.07 -3.61 15.50
C LEU A 184 8.07 -3.91 16.63
N PRO A 185 6.74 -3.83 16.37
CA PRO A 185 5.72 -4.28 17.33
C PRO A 185 6.00 -5.69 17.84
N GLY A 186 5.73 -5.93 19.13
CA GLY A 186 6.01 -7.21 19.80
C GLY A 186 7.43 -7.38 20.33
N THR A 187 8.41 -6.55 19.93
CA THR A 187 9.80 -6.69 20.42
C THR A 187 10.03 -6.08 21.80
N GLY A 188 9.26 -5.06 22.19
CA GLY A 188 9.49 -4.33 23.44
C GLY A 188 10.82 -3.58 23.50
N PHE A 189 11.49 -3.38 22.35
CA PHE A 189 12.68 -2.55 22.27
C PHE A 189 12.34 -1.07 22.49
N ALA A 190 13.27 -0.35 23.12
CA ALA A 190 13.13 1.08 23.36
C ALA A 190 13.22 1.89 22.06
N TYR A 191 12.71 3.11 22.09
CA TYR A 191 12.91 4.12 21.05
C TYR A 191 13.67 5.32 21.63
N PRO A 192 14.74 5.83 20.97
CA PRO A 192 15.42 5.27 19.80
C PRO A 192 15.99 3.87 20.06
N ILE A 193 16.08 3.02 19.03
CA ILE A 193 16.58 1.65 19.17
C ILE A 193 18.05 1.69 19.62
N PRO A 194 18.40 1.06 20.77
CA PRO A 194 19.80 0.92 21.17
C PRO A 194 20.59 0.16 20.11
N TRP A 195 21.80 0.65 19.77
CA TRP A 195 22.61 0.10 18.68
C TRP A 195 22.83 -1.42 18.75
N HIS A 196 22.96 -1.98 19.96
CA HIS A 196 23.17 -3.41 20.17
C HIS A 196 21.93 -4.26 19.87
N THR A 197 20.73 -3.66 19.83
CA THR A 197 19.47 -4.31 19.47
C THR A 197 19.05 -4.09 18.02
N VAL A 198 19.71 -3.20 17.28
CA VAL A 198 19.43 -2.95 15.86
C VAL A 198 19.49 -4.22 15.01
N PRO A 199 20.51 -5.10 15.14
CA PRO A 199 20.54 -6.36 14.38
C PRO A 199 19.34 -7.27 14.70
N LEU A 200 18.93 -7.33 15.97
CA LEU A 200 17.79 -8.14 16.40
C LEU A 200 16.47 -7.58 15.89
N ASN A 201 16.31 -6.26 15.87
CA ASN A 201 15.14 -5.61 15.29
C ASN A 201 15.06 -5.86 13.77
N ALA A 202 16.17 -5.68 13.06
CA ALA A 202 16.24 -5.97 11.62
C ALA A 202 15.88 -7.43 11.32
N LEU A 203 16.40 -8.38 12.10
CA LEU A 203 16.03 -9.79 12.00
C LEU A 203 14.55 -10.03 12.29
N ALA A 204 13.98 -9.36 13.30
CA ALA A 204 12.56 -9.45 13.62
C ALA A 204 11.70 -9.00 12.44
N VAL A 205 12.01 -7.85 11.84
CA VAL A 205 11.28 -7.30 10.68
C VAL A 205 11.36 -8.26 9.49
N LEU A 206 12.56 -8.73 9.15
CA LEU A 206 12.76 -9.62 8.00
C LEU A 206 12.06 -10.98 8.22
N LYS A 207 12.15 -11.56 9.43
CA LYS A 207 11.57 -12.86 9.73
C LYS A 207 10.05 -12.82 9.82
N THR A 208 9.48 -11.80 10.45
CA THR A 208 8.02 -11.60 10.51
C THR A 208 7.45 -11.35 9.11
N ALA A 209 8.12 -10.54 8.29
CA ALA A 209 7.74 -10.36 6.89
C ALA A 209 7.81 -11.69 6.11
N LYS A 210 8.89 -12.47 6.25
CA LYS A 210 9.02 -13.78 5.60
C LYS A 210 7.92 -14.75 6.04
N MET A 211 7.63 -14.80 7.34
CA MET A 211 6.60 -15.65 7.93
C MET A 211 5.21 -15.28 7.42
N TYR A 212 4.87 -13.99 7.40
CA TYR A 212 3.61 -13.52 6.84
C TYR A 212 3.43 -13.93 5.35
N HIS A 213 4.51 -13.90 4.57
CA HIS A 213 4.49 -14.32 3.16
C HIS A 213 4.51 -15.85 2.96
N GLY A 214 5.00 -16.59 3.95
CA GLY A 214 5.07 -18.06 3.94
C GLY A 214 3.99 -18.77 4.76
N SER A 215 3.07 -18.03 5.39
CA SER A 215 2.04 -18.59 6.27
C SER A 215 1.11 -19.56 5.52
N GLY A 216 1.02 -20.80 6.03
CA GLY A 216 0.09 -21.81 5.54
C GLY A 216 -1.36 -21.36 5.69
N ARG A 217 -1.69 -20.73 6.82
CA ARG A 217 -3.04 -20.23 7.09
C ARG A 217 -3.50 -19.16 6.11
N ARG A 218 -2.60 -18.23 5.77
CA ARG A 218 -2.87 -17.24 4.72
C ARG A 218 -3.13 -17.90 3.37
N ARG A 219 -2.41 -18.99 3.06
CA ARG A 219 -2.60 -19.75 1.81
C ARG A 219 -3.96 -20.45 1.80
N GLU A 220 -4.37 -21.08 2.90
CA GLU A 220 -5.70 -21.71 3.04
C GLU A 220 -6.82 -20.70 2.79
N ILE A 221 -6.84 -19.57 3.51
CA ILE A 221 -7.88 -18.54 3.33
C ILE A 221 -7.87 -18.01 1.88
N ARG A 222 -6.68 -17.89 1.27
CA ARG A 222 -6.58 -17.50 -0.13
C ARG A 222 -7.20 -18.57 -1.07
N GLU A 223 -7.02 -19.85 -0.79
CA GLU A 223 -7.62 -20.95 -1.55
C GLU A 223 -9.15 -20.96 -1.41
N TRP A 224 -9.67 -20.76 -0.19
CA TRP A 224 -11.13 -20.61 0.03
C TRP A 224 -11.71 -19.43 -0.75
N ARG A 225 -11.02 -18.29 -0.74
CA ARG A 225 -11.41 -17.10 -1.51
C ARG A 225 -11.42 -17.37 -3.02
N ILE A 226 -10.45 -18.10 -3.54
CA ILE A 226 -10.41 -18.49 -4.96
C ILE A 226 -11.57 -19.42 -5.29
N LYS A 227 -11.78 -20.47 -4.49
CA LYS A 227 -12.85 -21.46 -4.67
C LYS A 227 -14.24 -20.81 -4.69
N HIS A 228 -14.47 -19.83 -3.80
CA HIS A 228 -15.75 -19.12 -3.67
C HIS A 228 -15.84 -17.82 -4.48
N LYS A 229 -14.89 -17.58 -5.41
CA LYS A 229 -14.86 -16.38 -6.26
C LYS A 229 -14.88 -15.06 -5.48
N ILE A 230 -14.31 -15.04 -4.28
CA ILE A 230 -14.10 -13.83 -3.48
C ILE A 230 -12.88 -13.09 -4.06
N HIS A 231 -13.16 -12.02 -4.79
CA HIS A 231 -12.13 -11.24 -5.47
C HIS A 231 -11.45 -10.23 -4.55
N GLY A 232 -10.35 -9.65 -5.03
CA GLY A 232 -9.59 -8.63 -4.33
C GLY A 232 -8.31 -9.14 -3.68
N ARG A 233 -7.48 -8.19 -3.23
CA ARG A 233 -6.23 -8.49 -2.52
C ARG A 233 -6.57 -9.02 -1.13
N PHE A 234 -5.77 -9.99 -0.65
CA PHE A 234 -5.95 -10.52 0.70
C PHE A 234 -6.03 -9.38 1.72
N PRO A 235 -7.08 -9.26 2.56
CA PRO A 235 -7.34 -8.06 3.35
C PRO A 235 -6.18 -7.64 4.25
N PHE A 236 -5.39 -8.57 4.80
CA PHE A 236 -4.23 -8.24 5.65
C PHE A 236 -2.93 -7.91 4.87
N ALA A 237 -2.93 -7.94 3.53
CA ALA A 237 -1.70 -7.89 2.72
C ALA A 237 -0.95 -6.57 2.73
N ASP A 238 -1.60 -5.47 3.10
CA ASP A 238 -0.98 -4.17 3.32
C ASP A 238 -1.72 -3.47 4.47
N ALA A 239 -0.98 -2.96 5.45
CA ALA A 239 -1.58 -2.13 6.50
C ALA A 239 -2.07 -0.78 5.95
N TRP A 240 -1.30 -0.18 5.03
CA TRP A 240 -1.69 1.02 4.28
C TRP A 240 -1.92 0.77 2.79
N ARG A 241 -2.82 1.56 2.21
CA ARG A 241 -3.29 1.48 0.82
C ARG A 241 -3.59 2.89 0.29
N PRO A 242 -3.12 3.27 -0.93
CA PRO A 242 -3.35 4.60 -1.50
C PRO A 242 -4.76 4.82 -2.05
N ASP A 243 -5.52 3.74 -2.28
CA ASP A 243 -6.85 3.71 -2.90
C ASP A 243 -8.00 3.72 -1.88
N ARG A 244 -7.70 3.90 -0.59
CA ARG A 244 -8.72 3.97 0.47
C ARG A 244 -8.28 4.90 1.57
N PHE A 245 -9.24 5.42 2.32
CA PHE A 245 -8.98 6.28 3.46
C PHE A 245 -8.78 5.46 4.75
N HIS A 246 -7.86 5.88 5.61
CA HIS A 246 -7.54 5.22 6.87
C HIS A 246 -7.78 6.17 8.04
N ILE A 247 -8.49 5.70 9.06
CA ILE A 247 -8.68 6.41 10.32
C ILE A 247 -7.82 5.72 11.37
N SER A 248 -7.08 6.50 12.15
CA SER A 248 -6.26 6.00 13.26
C SER A 248 -6.63 6.70 14.56
N PRO A 249 -6.74 5.96 15.68
CA PRO A 249 -6.98 6.51 17.00
C PRO A 249 -5.70 7.09 17.64
N GLY A 250 -4.59 7.21 16.90
CA GLY A 250 -3.38 7.87 17.36
C GLY A 250 -3.27 9.32 16.89
N LEU A 251 -2.61 10.15 17.69
CA LEU A 251 -2.08 11.45 17.28
C LEU A 251 -0.62 11.30 16.86
N LEU A 252 -0.17 12.13 15.92
CA LEU A 252 1.23 12.14 15.46
C LEU A 252 2.19 12.46 16.60
N GLU A 253 1.79 13.38 17.47
CA GLU A 253 2.55 13.84 18.63
C GLU A 253 2.71 12.76 19.70
N LEU A 254 1.85 11.74 19.67
CA LEU A 254 1.86 10.62 20.61
C LEU A 254 2.55 9.37 20.05
N ASP A 255 2.99 9.39 18.79
CA ASP A 255 3.59 8.24 18.12
C ASP A 255 5.07 8.47 17.78
N TRP A 256 5.73 7.46 17.22
CA TRP A 256 7.11 7.60 16.77
C TRP A 256 7.22 8.71 15.70
N PRO A 257 8.34 9.45 15.65
CA PRO A 257 8.50 10.54 14.68
C PRO A 257 8.75 9.98 13.28
N PHE A 258 7.67 9.58 12.61
CA PHE A 258 7.67 9.08 11.23
C PHE A 258 7.98 10.19 10.25
N SER A 259 8.84 9.88 9.26
CA SER A 259 9.24 10.83 8.21
C SER A 259 8.27 10.91 7.04
N VAL A 260 7.42 9.89 6.88
CA VAL A 260 6.44 9.80 5.80
C VAL A 260 5.08 9.53 6.41
N MET A 261 4.13 10.42 6.14
CA MET A 261 2.72 10.30 6.52
C MET A 261 1.85 10.62 5.29
N PRO A 262 1.19 9.61 4.68
CA PRO A 262 0.28 9.83 3.55
C PRO A 262 -0.95 10.66 3.91
N ASP A 263 -1.40 11.51 2.98
CA ASP A 263 -2.57 12.40 3.15
C ASP A 263 -3.90 11.65 3.30
N ASN A 264 -3.97 10.38 2.88
CA ASN A 264 -5.16 9.54 3.01
C ASN A 264 -5.21 8.77 4.34
N ILE A 265 -4.43 9.20 5.33
CA ILE A 265 -4.51 8.75 6.73
C ILE A 265 -4.96 9.95 7.57
N LEU A 266 -6.00 9.76 8.37
CA LEU A 266 -6.41 10.71 9.40
C LEU A 266 -5.95 10.20 10.78
N PRO A 267 -4.85 10.73 11.33
CA PRO A 267 -4.42 10.49 12.71
C PRO A 267 -5.23 11.41 13.64
N CYS A 268 -6.46 11.01 13.95
CA CYS A 268 -7.38 11.79 14.77
C CYS A 268 -7.60 11.13 16.14
N GLY A 269 -6.54 10.68 16.78
CA GLY A 269 -6.62 10.13 18.13
C GLY A 269 -6.82 11.16 19.24
N PRO A 270 -7.10 10.72 20.47
CA PRO A 270 -7.71 9.43 20.78
C PRO A 270 -9.19 9.36 20.36
N ILE A 271 -9.63 8.20 19.87
CA ILE A 271 -11.06 7.95 19.60
C ILE A 271 -11.62 7.13 20.76
N LEU A 272 -12.27 7.80 21.72
CA LEU A 272 -12.78 7.19 22.95
C LEU A 272 -14.29 7.25 23.05
N LEU A 273 -14.85 6.23 23.70
CA LEU A 273 -16.28 6.08 23.97
C LEU A 273 -16.74 7.18 24.94
N PRO A 274 -17.87 7.87 24.69
CA PRO A 274 -18.49 8.73 25.69
C PRO A 274 -19.07 7.87 26.81
N THR A 275 -18.88 8.31 28.05
CA THR A 275 -19.34 7.59 29.23
C THR A 275 -20.23 8.45 30.11
N ALA A 276 -21.23 7.81 30.73
CA ALA A 276 -21.97 8.44 31.81
C ALA A 276 -21.05 8.67 33.02
N SER A 277 -21.36 9.65 33.88
CA SER A 277 -20.56 9.86 35.08
C SER A 277 -20.59 8.64 36.02
N VAL A 278 -19.52 8.43 36.78
CA VAL A 278 -19.46 7.35 37.79
C VAL A 278 -20.65 7.43 38.74
N GLN A 279 -21.07 8.63 39.14
CA GLN A 279 -22.22 8.85 40.02
C GLN A 279 -23.53 8.31 39.44
N LYS A 280 -23.72 8.36 38.12
CA LYS A 280 -24.92 7.83 37.44
C LYS A 280 -24.88 6.31 37.33
N GLN A 281 -23.68 5.75 37.14
CA GLN A 281 -23.49 4.31 36.94
C GLN A 281 -23.44 3.53 38.27
N ASP A 282 -22.68 4.03 39.25
CA ASP A 282 -22.49 3.44 40.57
C ASP A 282 -22.20 4.54 41.62
N PRO A 283 -23.23 5.02 42.34
CA PRO A 283 -23.10 5.99 43.43
C PRO A 283 -22.21 5.54 44.60
N GLU A 284 -22.06 4.24 44.82
CA GLU A 284 -21.20 3.74 45.89
C GLU A 284 -19.73 3.85 45.46
N MET A 285 -19.41 3.43 44.25
CA MET A 285 -18.07 3.59 43.67
C MET A 285 -17.69 5.06 43.58
N ALA A 286 -18.61 5.95 43.21
CA ALA A 286 -18.36 7.40 43.17
C ALA A 286 -17.92 7.94 44.54
N ARG A 287 -18.64 7.57 45.61
CA ARG A 287 -18.28 7.95 46.99
C ARG A 287 -16.93 7.38 47.41
N TRP A 288 -16.65 6.13 47.04
CA TRP A 288 -15.38 5.50 47.37
C TRP A 288 -14.20 6.14 46.64
N LEU A 289 -14.32 6.41 45.33
CA LEU A 289 -13.29 7.10 44.54
C LEU A 289 -12.97 8.51 45.07
N ALA A 290 -13.95 9.19 45.66
CA ALA A 290 -13.76 10.51 46.28
C ALA A 290 -12.96 10.47 47.59
N ASN A 291 -12.78 9.31 48.23
CA ASN A 291 -12.14 9.22 49.55
C ASN A 291 -10.61 9.45 49.52
N ALA A 292 -9.94 9.03 48.44
CA ALA A 292 -8.49 9.16 48.30
C ALA A 292 -8.04 9.07 46.83
N PRO A 293 -6.86 9.63 46.49
CA PRO A 293 -6.19 9.35 45.22
C PRO A 293 -6.10 7.85 44.93
N THR A 294 -6.51 7.44 43.73
CA THR A 294 -6.69 6.04 43.37
C THR A 294 -5.66 5.57 42.35
N ILE A 295 -5.08 4.40 42.58
CA ILE A 295 -4.32 3.64 41.59
C ILE A 295 -5.28 2.64 40.94
N LEU A 296 -5.54 2.80 39.64
CA LEU A 296 -6.42 1.93 38.89
C LEU A 296 -5.61 0.82 38.22
N VAL A 297 -5.83 -0.42 38.62
CA VAL A 297 -5.20 -1.60 38.01
C VAL A 297 -6.21 -2.29 37.10
N ASN A 298 -6.02 -2.13 35.78
CA ASN A 298 -6.89 -2.70 34.76
C ASN A 298 -6.08 -3.27 33.60
N LEU A 299 -5.89 -4.60 33.60
CA LEU A 299 -5.14 -5.29 32.55
C LEU A 299 -6.00 -5.62 31.31
N GLY A 300 -7.18 -5.03 31.17
CA GLY A 300 -8.03 -5.15 29.98
C GLY A 300 -9.12 -6.21 30.12
N THR A 301 -9.75 -6.56 29.00
CA THR A 301 -10.84 -7.57 28.94
C THR A 301 -10.34 -8.96 28.59
N LEU A 302 -9.21 -9.06 27.88
CA LEU A 302 -8.63 -10.33 27.40
C LEU A 302 -7.52 -10.87 28.30
N TYR A 303 -7.12 -10.11 29.32
CA TYR A 303 -6.04 -10.50 30.24
C TYR A 303 -6.62 -11.19 31.47
N ALA A 304 -6.67 -12.52 31.45
CA ALA A 304 -6.91 -13.35 32.62
C ALA A 304 -5.56 -13.93 33.10
N PRO A 305 -4.93 -13.35 34.14
CA PRO A 305 -3.62 -13.82 34.60
C PRO A 305 -3.69 -15.26 35.09
N ASP A 306 -2.57 -15.98 34.97
CA ASP A 306 -2.35 -17.17 35.77
C ASP A 306 -2.41 -16.80 37.27
N PRO A 307 -2.94 -17.66 38.15
CA PRO A 307 -3.07 -17.36 39.57
C PRO A 307 -1.77 -16.94 40.27
N LYS A 308 -0.62 -17.49 39.85
CA LYS A 308 0.68 -17.08 40.39
C LYS A 308 1.05 -15.67 39.94
N VAL A 309 0.69 -15.30 38.71
CA VAL A 309 0.89 -13.94 38.21
C VAL A 309 -0.02 -12.96 38.95
N ALA A 310 -1.25 -13.35 39.27
CA ALA A 310 -2.14 -12.55 40.11
C ALA A 310 -1.58 -12.37 41.54
N GLU A 311 -1.03 -13.42 42.14
CA GLU A 311 -0.36 -13.37 43.44
C GLU A 311 0.87 -12.43 43.44
N GLU A 312 1.68 -12.46 42.38
CA GLU A 312 2.80 -11.53 42.20
C GLU A 312 2.33 -10.08 42.05
N ILE A 313 1.20 -9.83 41.36
CA ILE A 313 0.59 -8.50 41.29
C ILE A 313 0.14 -8.06 42.69
N ALA A 314 -0.63 -8.90 43.41
CA ALA A 314 -1.13 -8.59 44.74
C ALA A 314 0.02 -8.28 45.71
N THR A 315 1.06 -9.11 45.70
CA THR A 315 2.28 -8.91 46.50
C THR A 315 3.00 -7.63 46.11
N GLY A 316 3.10 -7.32 44.81
CA GLY A 316 3.72 -6.07 44.34
C GLY A 316 2.96 -4.81 44.76
N LEU A 317 1.63 -4.85 44.73
CA LEU A 317 0.76 -3.78 45.23
C LEU A 317 0.92 -3.61 46.74
N LYS A 318 0.95 -4.72 47.50
CA LYS A 318 1.19 -4.71 48.95
C LYS A 318 2.55 -4.11 49.29
N MET A 319 3.62 -4.55 48.61
CA MET A 319 4.96 -3.99 48.77
C MET A 319 5.02 -2.49 48.44
N PHE A 320 4.25 -2.03 47.44
CA PHE A 320 4.12 -0.60 47.16
C PHE A 320 3.46 0.14 48.33
N LEU A 321 2.32 -0.35 48.84
CA LEU A 321 1.62 0.26 49.96
C LEU A 321 2.51 0.36 51.21
N ASP A 322 3.25 -0.70 51.52
CA ASP A 322 4.20 -0.74 52.65
C ASP A 322 5.39 0.23 52.47
N GLY A 323 5.81 0.44 51.23
CA GLY A 323 6.93 1.32 50.88
C GLY A 323 6.53 2.78 50.63
N TRP A 324 5.23 3.07 50.49
CA TRP A 324 4.71 4.39 50.14
C TRP A 324 4.76 5.33 51.35
N LYS A 325 5.34 6.52 51.15
CA LYS A 325 5.50 7.55 52.20
C LYS A 325 4.74 8.84 51.90
N GLY A 326 3.95 8.86 50.83
CA GLY A 326 3.14 10.02 50.47
C GLY A 326 1.82 10.05 51.22
N GLU A 327 0.88 10.84 50.71
CA GLU A 327 -0.48 10.92 51.26
C GLU A 327 -1.22 9.59 51.10
N LYS A 328 -2.36 9.45 51.80
CA LYS A 328 -3.21 8.26 51.71
C LYS A 328 -3.59 8.00 50.25
N VAL A 329 -3.41 6.76 49.81
CA VAL A 329 -3.82 6.28 48.48
C VAL A 329 -4.70 5.05 48.61
N GLN A 330 -5.53 4.81 47.61
CA GLN A 330 -6.34 3.59 47.49
C GLN A 330 -6.06 2.87 46.17
N ILE A 331 -6.39 1.58 46.09
CA ILE A 331 -6.17 0.76 44.90
C ILE A 331 -7.48 0.12 44.46
N LEU A 332 -7.83 0.32 43.20
CA LEU A 332 -8.95 -0.36 42.55
C LEU A 332 -8.41 -1.32 41.51
N TRP A 333 -8.63 -2.62 41.69
CA TRP A 333 -8.08 -3.66 40.82
C TRP A 333 -9.16 -4.53 40.17
N LYS A 334 -9.17 -4.53 38.84
CA LYS A 334 -9.93 -5.50 38.04
C LYS A 334 -9.11 -6.77 37.85
N LEU A 335 -9.60 -7.88 38.41
CA LEU A 335 -9.02 -9.21 38.27
C LEU A 335 -10.09 -10.18 37.76
N PRO A 336 -10.20 -10.41 36.43
CA PRO A 336 -11.18 -11.35 35.89
C PRO A 336 -10.79 -12.82 36.19
N LYS A 337 -11.79 -13.71 36.20
CA LYS A 337 -11.61 -15.17 36.35
C LYS A 337 -11.56 -15.84 34.97
N HIS A 338 -10.64 -16.78 34.75
CA HIS A 338 -10.68 -17.60 33.53
C HIS A 338 -11.80 -18.67 33.64
N PRO A 339 -12.49 -19.04 32.55
CA PRO A 339 -13.58 -20.04 32.58
C PRO A 339 -13.19 -21.43 33.12
N HIS A 340 -11.90 -21.72 33.25
CA HIS A 340 -11.38 -23.00 33.74
C HIS A 340 -10.75 -22.91 35.14
N ASP A 341 -10.81 -21.74 35.78
CA ASP A 341 -10.29 -21.55 37.14
C ASP A 341 -11.35 -21.94 38.19
N VAL A 342 -10.91 -22.58 39.28
CA VAL A 342 -11.75 -22.93 40.44
C VAL A 342 -11.81 -21.75 41.41
N ASP A 343 -12.95 -21.48 42.04
CA ASP A 343 -13.16 -20.27 42.88
C ASP A 343 -12.13 -20.07 44.02
N ASP A 344 -11.63 -21.16 44.61
CA ASP A 344 -10.63 -21.15 45.67
C ASP A 344 -9.26 -20.54 45.27
N ILE A 345 -9.04 -20.40 43.96
CA ILE A 345 -7.84 -19.78 43.40
C ILE A 345 -7.88 -18.26 43.55
N TYR A 346 -9.07 -17.64 43.49
CA TYR A 346 -9.23 -16.19 43.58
C TYR A 346 -8.84 -15.65 44.95
N GLY A 347 -9.27 -16.34 46.02
CA GLY A 347 -8.95 -15.97 47.40
C GLY A 347 -7.45 -16.09 47.68
N ARG A 348 -6.82 -17.17 47.21
CA ARG A 348 -5.37 -17.39 47.40
C ARG A 348 -4.52 -16.35 46.69
N SER A 349 -4.85 -15.98 45.46
CA SER A 349 -4.08 -15.00 44.68
C SER A 349 -4.12 -13.57 45.24
N ILE A 350 -5.10 -13.23 46.09
CA ILE A 350 -5.25 -11.88 46.65
C ILE A 350 -5.01 -11.82 48.17
N GLU A 351 -4.66 -12.95 48.80
CA GLU A 351 -4.34 -13.03 50.24
C GLU A 351 -3.33 -11.95 50.69
N PRO A 352 -2.28 -11.59 49.91
CA PRO A 352 -1.36 -10.51 50.31
C PRO A 352 -2.01 -9.14 50.56
N LEU A 353 -3.21 -8.88 50.02
CA LEU A 353 -3.96 -7.61 50.14
C LEU A 353 -5.17 -7.72 51.07
N LYS A 354 -5.36 -8.86 51.75
CA LYS A 354 -6.58 -9.15 52.52
C LYS A 354 -6.86 -8.08 53.59
N ARG A 355 -5.83 -7.67 54.33
CA ARG A 355 -5.98 -6.64 55.37
C ARG A 355 -6.44 -5.31 54.78
N GLU A 356 -5.84 -4.89 53.69
CA GLU A 356 -6.14 -3.62 53.03
C GLU A 356 -7.54 -3.61 52.39
N MET A 357 -8.02 -4.80 51.98
CA MET A 357 -9.39 -5.02 51.54
C MET A 357 -10.39 -4.94 52.70
N GLU A 358 -10.06 -5.50 53.87
CA GLU A 358 -10.88 -5.38 55.09
C GLU A 358 -10.96 -3.92 55.58
N GLU A 359 -9.87 -3.14 55.40
CA GLU A 359 -9.81 -1.70 55.68
C GLU A 359 -10.44 -0.81 54.59
N ASP A 360 -11.00 -1.41 53.52
CA ASP A 360 -11.59 -0.75 52.34
C ASP A 360 -10.67 0.25 51.61
N SER A 361 -9.35 0.09 51.76
CA SER A 361 -8.33 0.86 51.03
C SER A 361 -7.93 0.21 49.71
N VAL A 362 -8.28 -1.08 49.53
CA VAL A 362 -8.08 -1.83 48.30
C VAL A 362 -9.39 -2.53 47.93
N ARG A 363 -9.87 -2.34 46.71
CA ARG A 363 -11.03 -3.07 46.18
C ARG A 363 -10.62 -3.91 44.98
N VAL A 364 -10.81 -5.23 45.08
CA VAL A 364 -10.60 -6.17 43.96
C VAL A 364 -11.95 -6.68 43.47
N ARG A 365 -12.21 -6.57 42.18
CA ARG A 365 -13.45 -7.05 41.54
C ARG A 365 -13.14 -7.81 40.26
N ALA A 366 -13.98 -8.79 39.93
CA ALA A 366 -13.88 -9.49 38.65
C ALA A 366 -14.27 -8.61 37.45
N TRP A 367 -15.22 -7.71 37.69
CA TRP A 367 -15.72 -6.76 36.70
C TRP A 367 -16.17 -5.47 37.39
N PHE A 368 -16.13 -4.35 36.67
CA PHE A 368 -16.69 -3.08 37.12
C PHE A 368 -17.95 -2.78 36.30
N GLU A 369 -19.04 -2.42 36.98
CA GLU A 369 -20.23 -1.89 36.30
C GLU A 369 -19.94 -0.53 35.65
N VAL A 370 -19.02 0.23 36.26
CA VAL A 370 -18.56 1.54 35.78
C VAL A 370 -17.48 1.39 34.71
N GLU A 371 -17.58 2.13 33.61
CA GLU A 371 -16.52 2.14 32.61
C GLU A 371 -15.20 2.77 33.13
N PRO A 372 -14.02 2.22 32.78
CA PRO A 372 -12.74 2.77 33.19
C PRO A 372 -12.52 4.24 32.80
N MET A 373 -13.02 4.66 31.63
CA MET A 373 -12.94 6.05 31.19
C MET A 373 -13.65 6.99 32.17
N ALA A 374 -14.88 6.65 32.60
CA ALA A 374 -15.62 7.44 33.57
C ALA A 374 -14.87 7.57 34.91
N MET A 375 -14.17 6.52 35.34
CA MET A 375 -13.33 6.57 36.55
C MET A 375 -12.16 7.53 36.39
N LEU A 376 -11.50 7.53 35.22
CA LEU A 376 -10.39 8.43 34.93
C LEU A 376 -10.86 9.91 34.85
N GLU A 377 -12.05 10.15 34.29
CA GLU A 377 -12.66 11.49 34.18
C GLU A 377 -12.99 12.13 35.54
N THR A 378 -13.04 11.35 36.63
CA THR A 378 -13.21 11.91 37.98
C THR A 378 -12.06 12.80 38.42
N GLY A 379 -10.88 12.66 37.80
CA GLY A 379 -9.63 13.30 38.25
C GLY A 379 -9.03 12.70 39.54
N GLY A 380 -9.69 11.72 40.16
CA GLY A 380 -9.21 11.05 41.38
C GLY A 380 -8.21 9.92 41.12
N VAL A 381 -8.10 9.44 39.88
CA VAL A 381 -7.14 8.39 39.50
C VAL A 381 -5.78 9.02 39.19
N VAL A 382 -4.78 8.71 40.01
CA VAL A 382 -3.44 9.31 39.96
C VAL A 382 -2.39 8.44 39.27
N CYS A 383 -2.69 7.16 39.04
CA CYS A 383 -1.86 6.27 38.24
C CYS A 383 -2.71 5.15 37.64
N SER A 384 -2.47 4.86 36.36
CA SER A 384 -3.10 3.75 35.66
C SER A 384 -2.10 2.62 35.43
N VAL A 385 -2.34 1.47 36.07
CA VAL A 385 -1.61 0.22 35.85
C VAL A 385 -2.38 -0.62 34.84
N HIS A 386 -1.83 -0.81 33.65
CA HIS A 386 -2.54 -1.49 32.58
C HIS A 386 -1.61 -2.33 31.71
N HIS A 387 -2.18 -3.28 30.97
CA HIS A 387 -1.40 -4.13 30.07
C HIS A 387 -0.82 -3.37 28.86
N GLY A 388 -1.36 -2.20 28.49
CA GLY A 388 -0.87 -1.43 27.34
C GLY A 388 -1.67 -1.64 26.06
N GLY A 389 -2.87 -2.22 26.13
CA GLY A 389 -3.82 -2.18 25.01
C GLY A 389 -4.20 -0.74 24.66
N ALA A 390 -4.46 -0.50 23.37
CA ALA A 390 -4.69 0.84 22.82
C ALA A 390 -5.73 1.66 23.59
N ASN A 391 -6.90 1.10 23.88
CA ASN A 391 -7.96 1.83 24.61
C ASN A 391 -7.49 2.32 25.99
N SER A 392 -6.98 1.44 26.85
CA SER A 392 -6.54 1.83 28.20
C SER A 392 -5.37 2.82 28.17
N TRP A 393 -4.49 2.71 27.18
CA TRP A 393 -3.41 3.68 26.98
C TRP A 393 -3.97 5.06 26.60
N TYR A 394 -4.91 5.09 25.66
CA TYR A 394 -5.54 6.32 25.19
C TYR A 394 -6.46 6.98 26.24
N GLU A 395 -7.22 6.20 26.99
CA GLU A 395 -8.05 6.66 28.11
C GLU A 395 -7.21 7.35 29.19
N ALA A 396 -6.08 6.75 29.57
CA ALA A 396 -5.19 7.33 30.58
C ALA A 396 -4.52 8.62 30.10
N ILE A 397 -3.96 8.65 28.89
CA ILE A 397 -3.26 9.85 28.38
C ILE A 397 -4.22 11.00 28.09
N GLN A 398 -5.45 10.72 27.64
CA GLN A 398 -6.46 11.77 27.45
C GLN A 398 -6.82 12.45 28.77
N ASN A 399 -6.86 11.70 29.88
CA ASN A 399 -7.12 12.24 31.22
C ASN A 399 -5.86 12.72 31.94
N GLY A 400 -4.70 12.72 31.28
CA GLY A 400 -3.43 13.16 31.87
C GLY A 400 -2.94 12.28 33.02
N VAL A 401 -3.28 10.99 33.01
CA VAL A 401 -2.92 10.03 34.06
C VAL A 401 -1.64 9.26 33.68
N PRO A 402 -0.61 9.23 34.55
CA PRO A 402 0.62 8.48 34.36
C PRO A 402 0.42 6.97 34.26
N HIS A 403 1.33 6.34 33.52
CA HIS A 403 1.23 4.92 33.18
C HIS A 403 2.23 4.05 33.95
N VAL A 404 1.77 2.90 34.43
CA VAL A 404 2.61 1.72 34.69
C VAL A 404 2.14 0.61 33.77
N VAL A 405 2.92 0.34 32.73
CA VAL A 405 2.52 -0.60 31.67
C VAL A 405 3.08 -1.99 31.97
N LEU A 406 2.22 -2.99 32.02
CA LEU A 406 2.55 -4.41 32.21
C LEU A 406 2.25 -5.21 30.93
N PRO A 407 2.98 -4.98 29.82
CA PRO A 407 2.69 -5.63 28.56
C PRO A 407 2.93 -7.13 28.57
N ALA A 408 2.17 -7.81 27.73
CA ALA A 408 2.19 -9.26 27.62
C ALA A 408 2.06 -9.80 26.20
N TRP A 409 1.71 -8.95 25.22
CA TRP A 409 1.67 -9.33 23.81
C TRP A 409 1.85 -8.11 22.89
N GLN A 410 2.31 -8.36 21.68
CA GLN A 410 2.28 -7.51 20.49
C GLN A 410 2.43 -6.00 20.73
N ASP A 411 1.38 -5.26 20.43
CA ASP A 411 1.27 -3.80 20.47
C ASP A 411 1.37 -3.24 21.89
N CYS A 412 1.05 -4.05 22.89
CA CYS A 412 1.21 -3.66 24.29
C CYS A 412 2.67 -3.36 24.62
N TYR A 413 3.60 -4.15 24.09
CA TYR A 413 5.03 -3.91 24.26
C TYR A 413 5.49 -2.58 23.65
N GLU A 414 4.88 -2.21 22.54
CA GLU A 414 5.14 -0.94 21.88
C GLU A 414 4.60 0.23 22.71
N ASN A 415 3.38 0.13 23.22
CA ASN A 415 2.79 1.14 24.11
C ASN A 415 3.55 1.31 25.43
N ALA A 416 4.15 0.23 25.95
CA ALA A 416 5.05 0.30 27.10
C ALA A 416 6.32 1.11 26.80
N ALA A 417 6.97 0.83 25.67
CA ALA A 417 8.13 1.60 25.21
C ALA A 417 7.76 3.06 24.91
N ARG A 418 6.54 3.29 24.40
CA ARG A 418 6.01 4.63 24.07
C ARG A 418 5.78 5.45 25.33
N ALA A 419 5.24 4.84 26.39
CA ALA A 419 5.06 5.50 27.68
C ALA A 419 6.41 5.95 28.28
N GLU A 420 7.46 5.14 28.17
CA GLU A 420 8.82 5.52 28.60
C GLU A 420 9.40 6.65 27.73
N TRP A 421 9.26 6.54 26.41
CA TRP A 421 9.80 7.54 25.47
C TRP A 421 9.14 8.92 25.61
N LEU A 422 7.81 8.96 25.75
CA LEU A 422 7.06 10.20 25.99
C LEU A 422 7.30 10.77 27.39
N GLY A 423 7.87 9.99 28.32
CA GLY A 423 8.07 10.41 29.70
C GLY A 423 6.78 10.48 30.51
N ILE A 424 5.77 9.68 30.15
CA ILE A 424 4.45 9.63 30.82
C ILE A 424 4.26 8.38 31.69
N GLY A 425 5.22 7.45 31.67
CA GLY A 425 5.14 6.26 32.49
C GLY A 425 6.35 5.35 32.40
N VAL A 426 6.17 4.12 32.88
CA VAL A 426 7.22 3.10 32.96
C VAL A 426 6.75 1.75 32.44
N TYR A 427 7.67 1.01 31.83
CA TYR A 427 7.48 -0.40 31.50
C TYR A 427 7.77 -1.23 32.76
N GLY A 428 6.70 -1.68 33.43
CA GLY A 428 6.73 -2.21 34.80
C GLY A 428 7.04 -3.70 34.98
N ASN A 429 7.17 -4.49 33.91
CA ASN A 429 7.55 -5.92 33.98
C ASN A 429 8.62 -6.31 32.95
N LYS A 430 9.50 -5.38 32.54
CA LYS A 430 10.50 -5.59 31.47
C LYS A 430 11.40 -6.80 31.73
N SER A 431 11.70 -7.14 33.00
CA SER A 431 12.56 -8.28 33.34
C SER A 431 11.89 -9.64 33.25
N ARG A 432 10.55 -9.70 33.28
CA ARG A 432 9.77 -10.94 33.37
C ARG A 432 8.67 -11.08 32.32
N ALA A 433 8.46 -10.08 31.47
CA ALA A 433 7.37 -10.08 30.50
C ALA A 433 7.34 -11.36 29.64
N PRO A 434 6.15 -11.97 29.43
CA PRO A 434 4.83 -11.43 29.74
C PRO A 434 4.41 -11.60 31.21
N ASN A 435 5.20 -12.30 32.03
CA ASN A 435 4.94 -12.44 33.47
C ASN A 435 5.31 -11.16 34.24
N ILE A 436 4.97 -11.13 35.52
CA ILE A 436 5.15 -9.97 36.40
C ILE A 436 5.96 -10.40 37.63
N SER A 437 6.81 -9.51 38.14
CA SER A 437 7.48 -9.66 39.43
C SER A 437 6.95 -8.60 40.39
N ALA A 438 6.59 -9.02 41.61
CA ALA A 438 6.12 -8.15 42.69
C ALA A 438 7.07 -6.99 42.96
N LYS A 439 8.38 -7.27 43.05
CA LYS A 439 9.43 -6.28 43.30
C LYS A 439 9.55 -5.27 42.15
N GLU A 440 9.43 -5.73 40.90
CA GLU A 440 9.52 -4.85 39.73
C GLU A 440 8.31 -3.93 39.65
N LEU A 441 7.10 -4.47 39.86
CA LEU A 441 5.85 -3.70 39.90
C LEU A 441 5.86 -2.65 41.02
N SER A 442 6.23 -3.04 42.25
CA SER A 442 6.33 -2.12 43.38
C SER A 442 7.31 -0.98 43.09
N LYS A 443 8.48 -1.29 42.54
CA LYS A 443 9.48 -0.28 42.16
C LYS A 443 8.97 0.65 41.05
N ALA A 444 8.24 0.11 40.07
CA ALA A 444 7.64 0.88 38.99
C ALA A 444 6.59 1.88 39.53
N LEU A 445 5.70 1.43 40.41
CA LEU A 445 4.71 2.27 41.08
C LEU A 445 5.36 3.36 41.93
N LEU A 446 6.31 2.99 42.81
CA LEU A 446 7.05 3.97 43.61
C LEU A 446 7.77 5.00 42.73
N LYS A 447 8.33 4.59 41.59
CA LYS A 447 9.01 5.50 40.67
C LYS A 447 8.05 6.50 40.02
N VAL A 448 6.89 6.05 39.54
CA VAL A 448 5.90 6.93 38.93
C VAL A 448 5.29 7.86 39.96
N MET A 449 4.86 7.32 41.10
CA MET A 449 4.17 8.07 42.15
C MET A 449 5.06 9.08 42.88
N ASN A 450 6.38 8.84 43.00
CA ASN A 450 7.30 9.81 43.62
C ASN A 450 7.83 10.87 42.65
N ASN A 451 7.60 10.74 41.34
CA ASN A 451 8.15 11.66 40.34
C ASN A 451 7.05 12.41 39.60
N LYS A 452 6.82 13.66 40.01
CA LYS A 452 5.82 14.56 39.43
C LYS A 452 5.99 14.81 37.93
N SER A 453 7.20 14.63 37.38
CA SER A 453 7.45 14.84 35.94
C SER A 453 6.56 13.97 35.05
N TYR A 454 6.20 12.75 35.50
CA TYR A 454 5.31 11.87 34.75
C TYR A 454 3.90 12.44 34.65
N GLN A 455 3.37 12.96 35.76
CA GLN A 455 2.06 13.61 35.83
C GLN A 455 2.03 14.91 35.01
N GLU A 456 3.06 15.74 35.15
CA GLU A 456 3.18 16.99 34.40
C GLU A 456 3.21 16.73 32.89
N LYS A 457 3.97 15.71 32.46
CA LYS A 457 4.07 15.35 31.05
C LYS A 457 2.78 14.72 30.51
N ALA A 458 2.13 13.86 31.28
CA ALA A 458 0.84 13.30 30.91
C ALA A 458 -0.22 14.41 30.76
N ALA A 459 -0.27 15.36 31.69
CA ALA A 459 -1.17 16.51 31.64
C ALA A 459 -0.85 17.48 30.47
N GLU A 460 0.42 17.64 30.10
CA GLU A 460 0.83 18.40 28.91
C GLU A 460 0.25 17.76 27.63
N LEU A 461 0.44 16.45 27.47
CA LEU A 461 -0.01 15.71 26.29
C LEU A 461 -1.54 15.56 26.24
N ALA A 462 -2.21 15.47 27.38
CA ALA A 462 -3.68 15.48 27.49
C ALA A 462 -4.30 16.72 26.84
N LYS A 463 -3.64 17.89 26.90
CA LYS A 463 -4.11 19.11 26.23
C LYS A 463 -4.16 18.94 24.71
N LEU A 464 -3.28 18.12 24.12
CA LEU A 464 -3.31 17.81 22.69
C LEU A 464 -4.54 16.96 22.34
N CYS A 465 -4.82 15.93 23.15
CA CYS A 465 -5.99 15.06 23.00
C CYS A 465 -7.31 15.85 23.04
N HIS A 466 -7.38 16.92 23.84
CA HIS A 466 -8.58 17.74 23.97
C HIS A 466 -8.74 18.86 22.92
N ARG A 467 -7.78 19.06 21.99
CA ARG A 467 -7.92 20.08 20.93
C ARG A 467 -9.11 19.82 20.03
N LYS A 468 -9.31 18.54 19.69
CA LYS A 468 -10.45 18.03 18.96
C LYS A 468 -10.58 16.56 19.29
N GLU A 469 -11.74 16.16 19.79
CA GLU A 469 -11.97 14.76 20.13
C GLU A 469 -11.92 13.88 18.88
N GLY A 470 -11.27 12.72 19.01
CA GLY A 470 -11.03 11.88 17.87
C GLY A 470 -12.29 11.33 17.21
N ARG A 471 -13.31 11.02 18.02
CA ARG A 471 -14.61 10.55 17.52
C ARG A 471 -15.30 11.59 16.64
N VAL A 472 -15.19 12.88 16.99
CA VAL A 472 -15.71 14.03 16.22
C VAL A 472 -15.01 14.12 14.87
N ALA A 473 -13.67 14.15 14.88
CA ALA A 473 -12.88 14.23 13.66
C ALA A 473 -13.10 13.02 12.71
N ALA A 474 -13.23 11.82 13.27
CA ALA A 474 -13.51 10.61 12.50
C ALA A 474 -14.93 10.64 11.88
N ALA A 475 -15.95 11.01 12.65
CA ALA A 475 -17.33 11.10 12.18
C ALA A 475 -17.48 12.15 11.06
N GLU A 476 -16.96 13.36 11.25
CA GLU A 476 -16.93 14.40 10.22
C GLU A 476 -16.28 13.90 8.93
N LYS A 477 -15.16 13.18 9.05
CA LYS A 477 -14.45 12.67 7.86
C LYS A 477 -15.23 11.60 7.12
N ILE A 478 -15.87 10.69 7.85
CA ILE A 478 -16.74 9.67 7.25
C ILE A 478 -17.89 10.33 6.49
N LEU A 479 -18.50 11.37 7.05
CA LEU A 479 -19.56 12.12 6.39
C LEU A 479 -19.09 12.92 5.18
N GLU A 480 -17.92 13.55 5.27
CA GLU A 480 -17.32 14.25 4.12
C GLU A 480 -17.14 13.30 2.93
N ILE A 481 -16.76 12.05 3.20
CA ILE A 481 -16.59 11.00 2.20
C ILE A 481 -17.96 10.51 1.70
N ALA A 482 -18.90 10.21 2.59
CA ALA A 482 -20.23 9.71 2.25
C ALA A 482 -21.02 10.69 1.37
N GLN A 483 -20.94 11.98 1.67
CA GLN A 483 -21.65 13.04 0.94
C GLN A 483 -20.96 13.40 -0.38
N SER A 484 -19.66 13.13 -0.50
CA SER A 484 -18.96 13.33 -1.76
C SER A 484 -19.32 12.21 -2.74
N ARG A 485 -20.13 12.51 -3.75
CA ARG A 485 -20.42 11.59 -4.89
C ARG A 485 -19.19 11.26 -5.75
N ASP A 486 -18.00 11.66 -5.33
CA ASP A 486 -16.71 11.43 -5.98
C ASP A 486 -15.86 10.46 -5.15
N HIS A 487 -15.86 9.18 -5.55
CA HIS A 487 -15.02 8.14 -4.95
C HIS A 487 -13.51 8.45 -5.05
N GLY A 488 -13.09 9.47 -5.81
CA GLY A 488 -11.72 9.96 -5.90
C GLY A 488 -11.17 10.56 -4.59
N LYS A 489 -12.02 10.96 -3.63
CA LYS A 489 -11.57 11.46 -2.31
C LYS A 489 -11.03 10.38 -1.36
N LEU A 490 -11.30 9.10 -1.63
CA LEU A 490 -10.75 7.98 -0.87
C LEU A 490 -9.28 7.72 -1.20
N ALA A 491 -8.81 8.22 -2.36
CA ALA A 491 -7.46 8.04 -2.84
C ALA A 491 -6.54 9.21 -2.45
N MET A 492 -5.22 8.95 -2.40
CA MET A 492 -4.21 9.99 -2.21
C MET A 492 -4.38 11.10 -3.27
N ARG A 493 -4.50 12.37 -2.82
CA ARG A 493 -4.45 13.52 -3.72
C ARG A 493 -3.05 13.59 -4.33
N LEU A 494 -2.96 13.49 -5.65
CA LEU A 494 -1.67 13.68 -6.30
C LEU A 494 -1.31 15.18 -6.30
N PRO A 495 -0.01 15.52 -6.18
CA PRO A 495 0.45 16.90 -6.35
C PRO A 495 -0.04 17.43 -7.72
N GLU A 496 -0.49 18.69 -7.77
CA GLU A 496 -0.78 19.36 -9.03
C GLU A 496 0.48 19.36 -9.90
N MET A 497 0.52 18.48 -10.91
CA MET A 497 1.61 18.46 -11.86
C MET A 497 1.32 19.47 -12.96
N LYS A 498 1.88 20.66 -12.81
CA LYS A 498 1.82 21.73 -13.80
C LYS A 498 2.62 21.32 -15.05
N THR A 499 1.95 21.31 -16.20
CA THR A 499 2.63 21.36 -17.51
C THR A 499 3.25 22.74 -17.67
N ASN A 500 4.58 22.81 -17.63
CA ASN A 500 5.32 24.06 -17.75
C ASN A 500 5.45 24.57 -19.20
N CYS A 501 4.89 23.84 -20.19
CA CYS A 501 5.01 24.15 -21.60
C CYS A 501 3.63 24.22 -22.28
N PRO A 502 3.46 25.11 -23.29
CA PRO A 502 2.24 25.15 -24.09
C PRO A 502 2.11 23.85 -24.91
N LEU A 503 0.92 23.27 -24.91
CA LEU A 503 0.57 22.18 -25.81
C LEU A 503 0.02 22.75 -27.12
N TYR A 504 0.36 22.11 -28.23
CA TYR A 504 -0.09 22.47 -29.57
C TYR A 504 -1.12 21.48 -30.06
N GLU A 505 -2.09 21.97 -30.83
CA GLU A 505 -3.16 21.17 -31.39
C GLU A 505 -3.00 20.96 -32.89
N VAL A 506 -3.22 19.71 -33.34
CA VAL A 506 -3.30 19.35 -34.76
C VAL A 506 -4.69 18.79 -35.03
N LYS A 507 -5.35 19.28 -36.08
CA LYS A 507 -6.68 18.84 -36.48
C LYS A 507 -6.61 18.02 -37.77
N ASN A 508 -7.35 16.91 -37.81
CA ASN A 508 -7.55 16.19 -39.06
C ASN A 508 -8.76 16.77 -39.84
N ARG A 509 -9.04 16.22 -41.03
CA ARG A 509 -10.16 16.65 -41.89
C ARG A 509 -11.55 16.46 -41.26
N GLN A 510 -11.67 15.53 -40.31
CA GLN A 510 -12.91 15.24 -39.59
C GLN A 510 -13.10 16.14 -38.34
N GLY A 511 -12.16 17.05 -38.07
CA GLY A 511 -12.21 17.97 -36.93
C GLY A 511 -11.72 17.37 -35.60
N MET A 512 -11.22 16.14 -35.60
CA MET A 512 -10.59 15.53 -34.42
C MET A 512 -9.26 16.22 -34.10
N VAL A 513 -8.94 16.30 -32.81
CA VAL A 513 -7.79 17.07 -32.30
C VAL A 513 -6.78 16.13 -31.65
N LEU A 514 -5.50 16.29 -31.98
CA LEU A 514 -4.36 15.76 -31.24
C LEU A 514 -3.63 16.87 -30.51
N GLN A 515 -3.07 16.54 -29.36
CA GLN A 515 -2.19 17.41 -28.61
C GLN A 515 -0.73 16.93 -28.69
N THR A 516 0.21 17.85 -28.80
CA THR A 516 1.65 17.56 -28.73
C THR A 516 2.39 18.62 -27.91
N ALA A 517 3.52 18.24 -27.30
CA ALA A 517 4.39 19.16 -26.57
C ALA A 517 5.41 19.86 -27.49
N GLN A 518 5.53 19.42 -28.74
CA GLN A 518 6.45 19.99 -29.73
C GLN A 518 5.70 20.92 -30.67
N LYS A 519 6.30 22.06 -31.02
CA LYS A 519 5.70 22.98 -31.99
C LYS A 519 5.58 22.27 -33.34
N PRO A 520 4.38 22.16 -33.94
CA PRO A 520 4.20 21.55 -35.25
C PRO A 520 5.05 22.28 -36.27
N THR A 521 5.97 21.56 -36.90
CA THR A 521 6.81 22.12 -37.97
C THR A 521 6.07 21.94 -39.29
N THR A 522 5.57 23.03 -39.87
CA THR A 522 5.15 23.07 -41.27
C THR A 522 6.40 22.95 -42.13
N ALA A 523 6.81 21.73 -42.47
CA ALA A 523 7.92 21.51 -43.38
C ALA A 523 7.50 21.94 -44.80
N GLY A 524 7.65 23.23 -45.10
CA GLY A 524 7.79 23.71 -46.45
C GLY A 524 9.07 23.14 -47.05
N LYS A 525 9.03 22.85 -48.37
CA LYS A 525 10.16 22.39 -49.16
C LYS A 525 11.45 23.17 -48.84
N GLY A 526 12.48 22.46 -48.38
CA GLY A 526 13.87 22.72 -48.77
C GLY A 526 14.61 23.91 -48.16
N ASP A 527 14.70 24.02 -46.83
CA ASP A 527 15.82 24.75 -46.24
C ASP A 527 17.09 23.89 -46.33
N SER A 528 18.04 24.30 -47.16
CA SER A 528 19.35 23.64 -47.27
C SER A 528 20.11 23.78 -45.96
N LYS A 529 20.16 22.72 -45.15
CA LYS A 529 21.00 22.68 -43.94
C LYS A 529 22.49 22.80 -44.31
N PRO A 530 23.32 23.46 -43.49
CA PRO A 530 24.77 23.47 -43.69
C PRO A 530 25.33 22.03 -43.81
N LEU A 531 26.20 21.81 -44.81
CA LEU A 531 26.74 20.48 -45.14
C LEU A 531 27.38 19.78 -43.93
N LEU A 532 28.12 20.51 -43.09
CA LEU A 532 28.74 19.97 -41.88
C LEU A 532 27.72 19.44 -40.87
N THR A 533 26.58 20.13 -40.71
CA THR A 533 25.50 19.70 -39.83
C THR A 533 24.82 18.45 -40.39
N ASP A 534 24.60 18.39 -41.71
CA ASP A 534 24.05 17.21 -42.37
C ASP A 534 24.94 15.98 -42.19
N VAL A 535 26.24 16.12 -42.43
CA VAL A 535 27.23 15.04 -42.26
C VAL A 535 27.29 14.58 -40.81
N TYR A 536 27.34 15.51 -39.85
CA TYR A 536 27.36 15.19 -38.42
C TYR A 536 26.09 14.44 -37.98
N GLU A 537 24.91 14.95 -38.30
CA GLU A 537 23.62 14.31 -37.97
C GLU A 537 23.58 12.89 -38.58
N THR A 538 24.00 12.74 -39.84
CA THR A 538 23.98 11.45 -40.54
C THR A 538 24.97 10.46 -39.94
N LEU A 539 26.19 10.88 -39.61
CA LEU A 539 27.18 10.04 -38.95
C LEU A 539 26.68 9.60 -37.57
N LEU A 540 26.15 10.52 -36.78
CA LEU A 540 25.62 10.20 -35.46
C LEU A 540 24.46 9.22 -35.53
N MET A 541 23.50 9.41 -36.45
CA MET A 541 22.38 8.48 -36.61
C MET A 541 22.82 7.12 -37.15
N THR A 542 23.88 7.07 -37.96
CA THR A 542 24.50 5.81 -38.37
C THR A 542 25.08 5.09 -37.16
N ILE A 543 25.84 5.78 -36.30
CA ILE A 543 26.41 5.21 -35.06
C ILE A 543 25.30 4.72 -34.12
N LEU A 544 24.32 5.57 -33.81
CA LEU A 544 23.17 5.23 -32.96
C LEU A 544 22.34 4.08 -33.53
N SER A 545 22.31 3.94 -34.86
CA SER A 545 21.59 2.86 -35.52
C SER A 545 22.30 1.51 -35.43
N ASN A 546 23.62 1.53 -35.25
CA ASN A 546 24.48 0.36 -35.23
C ASN A 546 25.07 0.06 -33.84
N THR A 547 24.56 0.67 -32.77
CA THR A 547 25.01 0.40 -31.37
C THR A 547 24.85 -1.06 -30.97
N TRP A 548 23.84 -1.75 -31.51
CA TRP A 548 23.61 -3.19 -31.30
C TRP A 548 24.78 -4.05 -31.83
N LEU A 549 25.59 -3.53 -32.75
CA LEU A 549 26.77 -4.20 -33.29
C LEU A 549 28.07 -3.62 -32.69
N PHE A 550 28.21 -2.29 -32.66
CA PHE A 550 29.45 -1.64 -32.25
C PHE A 550 29.78 -1.83 -30.75
N PHE A 551 28.79 -1.69 -29.86
CA PHE A 551 29.04 -1.82 -28.43
C PHE A 551 29.43 -3.24 -28.01
N PRO A 552 28.78 -4.31 -28.49
CA PRO A 552 29.22 -5.66 -28.19
C PRO A 552 30.62 -5.95 -28.73
N VAL A 553 30.92 -5.56 -29.97
CA VAL A 553 32.25 -5.75 -30.58
C VAL A 553 33.31 -5.05 -29.74
N LEU A 554 33.08 -3.78 -29.38
CA LEU A 554 33.98 -3.03 -28.51
C LEU A 554 34.12 -3.72 -27.14
N GLY A 555 33.01 -4.05 -26.49
CA GLY A 555 33.00 -4.64 -25.15
C GLY A 555 33.72 -5.98 -25.07
N TYR A 556 33.54 -6.85 -26.07
CA TYR A 556 34.26 -8.13 -26.14
C TYR A 556 35.73 -7.95 -26.54
N SER A 557 36.05 -7.00 -27.42
CA SER A 557 37.44 -6.72 -27.82
C SER A 557 38.33 -6.28 -26.65
N LEU A 558 37.76 -5.74 -25.58
CA LEU A 558 38.49 -5.40 -24.35
C LEU A 558 39.18 -6.62 -23.71
N LEU A 559 38.73 -7.85 -23.99
CA LEU A 559 39.40 -9.08 -23.56
C LEU A 559 40.76 -9.28 -24.25
N LEU A 560 40.94 -8.70 -25.44
CA LEU A 560 42.19 -8.77 -26.20
C LEU A 560 43.26 -7.84 -25.59
N VAL A 561 42.87 -6.82 -24.83
CA VAL A 561 43.78 -5.86 -24.18
C VAL A 561 44.29 -6.43 -22.85
N PRO A 562 45.59 -6.80 -22.71
CA PRO A 562 46.08 -7.53 -21.54
C PRO A 562 45.82 -6.84 -20.19
N ARG A 563 45.95 -5.50 -20.14
CA ARG A 563 45.73 -4.70 -18.92
C ARG A 563 44.27 -4.64 -18.47
N LEU A 564 43.31 -4.81 -19.39
CA LEU A 564 41.87 -4.72 -19.10
C LEU A 564 41.18 -6.09 -19.03
N ARG A 565 41.87 -7.16 -19.44
CA ARG A 565 41.30 -8.51 -19.60
C ARG A 565 40.59 -9.02 -18.36
N LEU A 566 41.22 -8.92 -17.18
CA LEU A 566 40.62 -9.41 -15.93
C LEU A 566 39.34 -8.62 -15.58
N PHE A 567 39.39 -7.29 -15.67
CA PHE A 567 38.24 -6.43 -15.39
C PHE A 567 37.10 -6.66 -16.39
N ALA A 568 37.41 -6.78 -17.69
CA ALA A 568 36.44 -7.09 -18.73
C ALA A 568 35.79 -8.46 -18.51
N LEU A 569 36.57 -9.47 -18.12
CA LEU A 569 36.05 -10.80 -17.79
C LEU A 569 35.11 -10.77 -16.58
N LEU A 570 35.52 -10.13 -15.48
CA LEU A 570 34.69 -10.00 -14.27
C LEU A 570 33.40 -9.24 -14.56
N TYR A 571 33.48 -8.16 -15.34
CA TYR A 571 32.32 -7.40 -15.78
C TYR A 571 31.37 -8.26 -16.65
N ILE A 572 31.88 -9.03 -17.62
CA ILE A 572 31.07 -9.94 -18.44
C ILE A 572 30.39 -11.01 -17.58
N LEU A 573 31.12 -11.62 -16.63
CA LEU A 573 30.55 -12.61 -15.71
C LEU A 573 29.45 -11.99 -14.83
N TYR A 574 29.68 -10.79 -14.31
CA TYR A 574 28.70 -10.04 -13.53
C TYR A 574 27.42 -9.79 -14.32
N ILE A 575 27.51 -9.26 -15.55
CA ILE A 575 26.30 -8.96 -16.35
C ILE A 575 25.58 -10.23 -16.84
N LYS A 576 26.28 -11.34 -17.04
CA LYS A 576 25.68 -12.60 -17.50
C LYS A 576 25.00 -13.39 -16.38
N PHE A 577 25.61 -13.44 -15.18
CA PHE A 577 25.19 -14.37 -14.13
C PHE A 577 24.62 -13.71 -12.87
N ILE A 578 25.00 -12.45 -12.58
CA ILE A 578 24.66 -11.79 -11.31
C ILE A 578 23.62 -10.69 -11.52
N SER A 579 23.86 -9.79 -12.48
CA SER A 579 23.08 -8.57 -12.64
C SER A 579 21.67 -8.85 -13.17
N LYS A 580 20.65 -8.40 -12.44
CA LYS A 580 19.23 -8.49 -12.82
C LYS A 580 18.57 -7.12 -13.01
N ALA A 581 19.37 -6.08 -13.25
CA ALA A 581 18.90 -4.68 -13.30
C ALA A 581 17.73 -4.45 -14.27
N HIS A 582 17.78 -5.08 -15.45
CA HIS A 582 16.72 -5.03 -16.49
C HIS A 582 15.44 -5.79 -16.12
N ARG A 583 15.31 -6.23 -14.87
CA ARG A 583 14.15 -6.98 -14.38
C ARG A 583 13.62 -6.44 -13.06
N THR A 584 14.34 -5.58 -12.33
CA THR A 584 13.99 -5.25 -10.92
C THR A 584 12.77 -4.35 -10.77
N GLY A 585 12.44 -3.55 -11.79
CA GLY A 585 11.40 -2.53 -11.74
C GLY A 585 11.85 -1.18 -11.17
N THR A 586 13.10 -1.02 -10.74
CA THR A 586 13.58 0.16 -9.98
C THR A 586 14.26 1.25 -10.82
N LEU A 587 14.54 1.00 -12.11
CA LEU A 587 15.20 1.95 -13.03
C LEU A 587 16.50 2.59 -12.50
N SER A 588 17.24 1.90 -11.62
CA SER A 588 18.40 2.48 -10.89
C SER A 588 19.56 2.96 -11.76
N LEU A 589 19.59 2.56 -13.05
CA LEU A 589 20.63 2.94 -14.00
C LEU A 589 20.13 3.90 -15.08
N ARG A 590 18.87 4.37 -15.00
CA ARG A 590 18.31 5.38 -15.90
C ARG A 590 19.00 6.73 -15.66
N ASN A 591 19.38 7.38 -16.75
CA ASN A 591 20.06 8.68 -16.71
C ASN A 591 19.22 9.72 -17.46
N ASP A 592 18.45 10.51 -16.71
CA ASP A 592 17.60 11.53 -17.33
C ASP A 592 18.39 12.66 -17.99
N ARG A 593 19.60 13.01 -17.51
CA ARG A 593 20.45 13.99 -18.20
C ARG A 593 20.85 13.52 -19.60
N PHE A 594 21.17 12.23 -19.74
CA PHE A 594 21.48 11.66 -21.05
C PHE A 594 20.25 11.69 -21.96
N ARG A 595 19.06 11.33 -21.46
CA ARG A 595 17.79 11.32 -22.22
C ARG A 595 17.35 12.71 -22.69
N HIS A 596 17.67 13.76 -21.93
CA HIS A 596 17.38 15.17 -22.27
C HIS A 596 18.52 15.89 -23.00
N SER A 597 19.60 15.19 -23.35
CA SER A 597 20.73 15.81 -24.03
C SER A 597 20.38 16.28 -25.45
N SER A 598 21.19 17.19 -26.00
CA SER A 598 21.03 17.72 -27.36
C SER A 598 21.08 16.64 -28.45
N ILE A 599 21.76 15.51 -28.18
CA ILE A 599 21.76 14.33 -29.07
C ILE A 599 20.33 13.89 -29.36
N TRP A 600 19.46 13.84 -28.35
CA TRP A 600 18.06 13.41 -28.50
C TRP A 600 17.14 14.58 -28.84
N LYS A 601 17.23 15.66 -28.06
CA LYS A 601 16.34 16.82 -28.17
C LYS A 601 16.46 17.59 -29.48
N THR A 602 17.66 17.64 -30.03
CA THR A 602 17.95 18.46 -31.21
C THR A 602 18.35 17.56 -32.37
N THR A 603 19.42 16.78 -32.24
CA THR A 603 19.97 16.03 -33.37
C THR A 603 19.04 14.90 -33.83
N TYR A 604 18.53 14.09 -32.90
CA TYR A 604 17.64 12.97 -33.21
C TYR A 604 16.28 13.45 -33.73
N ALA A 605 15.64 14.39 -33.02
CA ALA A 605 14.34 14.96 -33.39
C ALA A 605 14.37 15.82 -34.68
N ASN A 606 15.54 16.32 -35.09
CA ASN A 606 15.68 17.01 -36.38
C ASN A 606 16.03 16.06 -37.53
N TYR A 607 16.74 14.96 -37.25
CA TYR A 607 17.07 13.97 -38.28
C TYR A 607 15.84 13.15 -38.68
N PHE A 608 15.11 12.67 -37.68
CA PHE A 608 13.75 12.20 -37.82
C PHE A 608 12.87 13.31 -37.30
N PRO A 609 12.17 14.08 -38.15
CA PRO A 609 11.13 15.00 -37.69
C PRO A 609 10.09 14.24 -36.86
N LEU A 610 10.38 14.06 -35.58
CA LEU A 610 9.74 13.12 -34.67
C LEU A 610 8.80 13.91 -33.79
N THR A 611 7.52 13.62 -33.91
CA THR A 611 6.48 14.24 -33.10
C THR A 611 5.65 13.18 -32.39
N LEU A 612 5.47 13.35 -31.09
CA LEU A 612 4.58 12.52 -30.28
C LEU A 612 3.27 13.27 -30.03
N TYR A 613 2.16 12.59 -30.28
CA TYR A 613 0.81 13.10 -30.13
C TYR A 613 0.01 12.26 -29.14
N ARG A 614 -0.88 12.92 -28.40
CA ARG A 614 -1.89 12.26 -27.56
C ARG A 614 -3.29 12.63 -28.03
N THR A 615 -4.19 11.66 -28.01
CA THR A 615 -5.63 11.85 -28.23
C THR A 615 -6.33 12.37 -26.97
N VAL A 616 -5.92 11.90 -25.79
CA VAL A 616 -6.46 12.31 -24.48
C VAL A 616 -5.36 12.42 -23.43
N PRO A 617 -5.54 13.25 -22.38
CA PRO A 617 -4.69 13.19 -21.19
C PRO A 617 -4.82 11.84 -20.48
N LEU A 618 -3.71 11.34 -19.91
CA LEU A 618 -3.70 10.10 -19.14
C LEU A 618 -3.50 10.38 -17.64
N PRO A 619 -4.41 9.96 -16.74
CA PRO A 619 -4.26 10.17 -15.31
C PRO A 619 -3.02 9.47 -14.69
N PRO A 620 -2.17 10.16 -13.90
CA PRO A 620 -1.01 9.55 -13.26
C PRO A 620 -1.36 8.60 -12.09
N GLN A 621 -2.64 8.47 -11.71
CA GLN A 621 -3.14 7.50 -10.73
C GLN A 621 -3.25 6.09 -11.30
N ARG A 622 -3.11 5.91 -12.62
CA ARG A 622 -3.25 4.61 -13.27
C ARG A 622 -1.89 4.09 -13.76
N ARG A 623 -1.92 2.85 -14.22
CA ARG A 623 -0.79 2.13 -14.80
C ARG A 623 -1.10 1.90 -16.26
N TYR A 624 -0.09 1.99 -17.13
CA TYR A 624 -0.33 1.90 -18.57
C TYR A 624 0.59 0.90 -19.26
N ILE A 625 0.05 0.20 -20.24
CA ILE A 625 0.80 -0.56 -21.24
C ILE A 625 0.55 0.08 -22.59
N PHE A 626 1.55 0.81 -23.09
CA PHE A 626 1.54 1.34 -24.45
C PHE A 626 1.92 0.22 -25.42
N GLY A 627 0.97 -0.19 -26.27
CA GLY A 627 1.23 -1.13 -27.35
C GLY A 627 1.65 -0.40 -28.62
N TYR A 628 2.94 -0.46 -28.94
CA TYR A 628 3.56 0.28 -30.05
C TYR A 628 3.54 -0.51 -31.36
N HIS A 629 3.06 0.13 -32.42
CA HIS A 629 2.96 -0.45 -33.77
C HIS A 629 3.31 0.56 -34.88
N PRO A 630 3.93 0.13 -35.99
CA PRO A 630 4.62 -1.14 -36.17
C PRO A 630 6.00 -1.12 -35.49
N HIS A 631 6.63 -2.29 -35.30
CA HIS A 631 8.01 -2.39 -34.80
C HIS A 631 9.04 -1.78 -35.77
N GLY A 632 8.82 -1.89 -37.09
CA GLY A 632 9.80 -1.50 -38.10
C GLY A 632 11.15 -2.23 -38.00
N ILE A 633 12.12 -1.80 -38.79
CA ILE A 633 13.45 -2.43 -38.84
C ILE A 633 14.29 -2.11 -37.59
N ALA A 634 14.15 -0.90 -37.04
CA ALA A 634 15.06 -0.41 -36.01
C ALA A 634 14.43 0.42 -34.86
N LEU A 635 13.10 0.45 -34.75
CA LEU A 635 12.35 1.04 -33.62
C LEU A 635 12.73 2.50 -33.28
N ARG A 636 12.94 3.35 -34.27
CA ARG A 636 13.45 4.70 -34.06
C ARG A 636 12.39 5.62 -33.47
N GLY A 637 11.13 5.50 -33.89
CA GLY A 637 10.04 6.24 -33.26
C GLY A 637 9.85 5.83 -31.81
N ALA A 638 9.90 4.53 -31.50
CA ALA A 638 9.76 4.03 -30.13
C ALA A 638 10.91 4.50 -29.22
N ILE A 639 12.15 4.43 -29.70
CA ILE A 639 13.31 4.92 -28.95
C ILE A 639 13.17 6.43 -28.71
N GLY A 640 12.89 7.22 -29.73
CA GLY A 640 12.81 8.67 -29.62
C GLY A 640 11.63 9.17 -28.77
N ALA A 641 10.48 8.50 -28.83
CA ALA A 641 9.25 8.93 -28.17
C ALA A 641 9.04 8.32 -26.78
N PHE A 642 9.50 7.10 -26.52
CA PHE A 642 9.19 6.36 -25.29
C PHE A 642 10.40 6.00 -24.42
N ALA A 643 11.62 6.09 -24.96
CA ALA A 643 12.85 5.85 -24.20
C ALA A 643 13.64 7.15 -24.01
N ALA A 644 14.09 7.77 -25.09
CA ALA A 644 14.68 9.10 -25.09
C ALA A 644 13.61 10.18 -24.95
N GLU A 645 13.97 11.37 -24.48
CA GLU A 645 13.02 12.50 -24.39
C GLU A 645 13.02 13.32 -25.69
N ALA A 646 13.27 12.69 -26.85
CA ALA A 646 13.36 13.42 -28.12
C ALA A 646 12.01 14.05 -28.50
N ALA A 647 10.90 13.41 -28.13
CA ALA A 647 9.53 13.88 -28.40
C ALA A 647 8.76 14.38 -27.16
N ASP A 648 9.47 14.77 -26.09
CA ASP A 648 8.87 15.39 -24.89
C ASP A 648 7.78 14.54 -24.18
N PHE A 649 7.98 13.23 -24.08
CA PHE A 649 7.05 12.32 -23.40
C PHE A 649 6.66 12.81 -22.00
N SER A 650 7.65 13.21 -21.20
CA SER A 650 7.43 13.65 -19.82
C SER A 650 6.57 14.92 -19.71
N GLN A 651 6.59 15.78 -20.73
CA GLN A 651 5.73 16.97 -20.80
C GLN A 651 4.33 16.61 -21.30
N LEU A 652 4.24 15.69 -22.26
CA LEU A 652 2.97 15.26 -22.83
C LEU A 652 2.17 14.35 -21.88
N PHE A 653 2.84 13.61 -21.01
CA PHE A 653 2.25 12.71 -20.01
C PHE A 653 2.85 12.97 -18.62
N PRO A 654 2.53 14.13 -18.00
CA PRO A 654 3.12 14.51 -16.72
C PRO A 654 2.83 13.48 -15.63
N GLY A 655 3.87 13.11 -14.89
CA GLY A 655 3.78 12.12 -13.82
C GLY A 655 3.74 10.67 -14.24
N ILE A 656 3.79 10.37 -15.53
CA ILE A 656 3.89 9.01 -16.01
C ILE A 656 5.37 8.70 -16.32
N THR A 657 5.95 7.76 -15.58
CA THR A 657 7.28 7.25 -15.86
C THR A 657 7.19 6.02 -16.74
N ASN A 658 7.43 6.22 -18.04
CA ASN A 658 7.45 5.13 -19.01
C ASN A 658 8.80 4.37 -19.05
N THR A 659 8.74 3.08 -19.39
CA THR A 659 9.88 2.19 -19.64
C THR A 659 9.66 1.44 -20.97
N LEU A 660 10.47 1.72 -21.98
CA LEU A 660 10.46 0.94 -23.22
C LEU A 660 11.08 -0.45 -22.99
N LEU A 661 10.35 -1.50 -23.37
CA LEU A 661 10.79 -2.87 -23.15
C LEU A 661 11.41 -3.49 -24.41
N MET A 662 12.57 -4.11 -24.23
CA MET A 662 13.36 -4.74 -25.30
C MET A 662 13.71 -6.21 -24.94
N LYS A 663 14.29 -6.93 -25.91
CA LYS A 663 14.68 -8.34 -25.74
C LYS A 663 15.68 -8.50 -24.59
N ASP A 664 15.42 -9.44 -23.68
CA ASP A 664 16.25 -9.68 -22.49
C ASP A 664 17.74 -9.91 -22.79
N SER A 665 18.07 -10.52 -23.95
CA SER A 665 19.46 -10.81 -24.34
C SER A 665 20.33 -9.56 -24.53
N PHE A 666 19.74 -8.39 -24.80
CA PHE A 666 20.53 -7.15 -24.92
C PHE A 666 21.15 -6.74 -23.58
N TYR A 667 20.53 -7.11 -22.45
CA TYR A 667 21.00 -6.74 -21.12
C TYR A 667 22.04 -7.70 -20.53
N THR A 668 22.47 -8.70 -21.29
CA THR A 668 23.62 -9.56 -20.98
C THR A 668 24.79 -9.34 -21.94
N THR A 669 24.69 -8.30 -22.79
CA THR A 669 25.69 -7.95 -23.79
C THR A 669 26.50 -6.73 -23.32
N PRO A 670 27.85 -6.80 -23.32
CA PRO A 670 28.70 -5.76 -22.73
C PRO A 670 28.55 -4.42 -23.47
N LEU A 671 28.59 -3.31 -22.71
CA LEU A 671 28.42 -1.91 -23.14
C LEU A 671 27.04 -1.56 -23.72
N LEU A 672 26.42 -2.46 -24.51
CA LEU A 672 25.06 -2.31 -25.00
C LEU A 672 24.07 -2.23 -23.83
N ARG A 673 24.27 -3.07 -22.80
CA ARG A 673 23.47 -3.09 -21.58
C ARG A 673 23.42 -1.71 -20.92
N GLU A 674 24.56 -1.06 -20.71
CA GLU A 674 24.68 0.21 -20.01
C GLU A 674 24.04 1.33 -20.81
N TYR A 675 24.28 1.35 -22.12
CA TYR A 675 23.62 2.28 -23.03
C TYR A 675 22.10 2.16 -22.94
N LEU A 676 21.55 0.95 -23.06
CA LEU A 676 20.12 0.71 -23.01
C LEU A 676 19.51 1.05 -21.64
N LEU A 677 20.15 0.65 -20.54
CA LEU A 677 19.68 0.97 -19.19
C LEU A 677 19.75 2.48 -18.90
N SER A 678 20.75 3.18 -19.44
CA SER A 678 20.88 4.64 -19.30
C SER A 678 19.72 5.40 -19.96
N LEU A 679 19.17 4.87 -21.05
CA LEU A 679 17.94 5.37 -21.69
C LEU A 679 16.67 5.03 -20.90
N GLY A 680 16.78 4.24 -19.83
CA GLY A 680 15.63 3.79 -19.04
C GLY A 680 14.86 2.65 -19.69
N THR A 681 15.46 1.89 -20.62
CA THR A 681 14.84 0.69 -21.20
C THR A 681 15.01 -0.52 -20.27
N SER A 682 14.19 -1.56 -20.46
CA SER A 682 14.25 -2.78 -19.65
C SER A 682 13.85 -4.05 -20.41
N GLY A 683 13.95 -5.23 -19.79
CA GLY A 683 13.60 -6.51 -20.42
C GLY A 683 12.09 -6.72 -20.58
N VAL A 684 11.65 -7.32 -21.68
CA VAL A 684 10.23 -7.57 -22.02
C VAL A 684 9.65 -8.88 -21.44
N SER A 685 10.41 -9.63 -20.63
CA SER A 685 9.83 -10.80 -19.95
C SER A 685 8.61 -10.45 -19.10
N ARG A 686 7.63 -11.36 -19.01
CA ARG A 686 6.41 -11.19 -18.18
C ARG A 686 6.73 -10.70 -16.77
N SER A 687 7.74 -11.31 -16.14
CA SER A 687 8.15 -10.98 -14.78
C SER A 687 8.70 -9.55 -14.65
N SER A 688 9.39 -9.06 -15.68
CA SER A 688 9.87 -7.68 -15.76
C SER A 688 8.71 -6.71 -15.91
N CYS A 689 7.79 -6.98 -16.86
CA CYS A 689 6.60 -6.16 -17.09
C CYS A 689 5.80 -5.95 -15.80
N ILE A 690 5.49 -7.04 -15.08
CA ILE A 690 4.78 -6.97 -13.79
C ILE A 690 5.55 -6.11 -12.79
N ARG A 691 6.87 -6.35 -12.61
CA ARG A 691 7.66 -5.58 -11.63
C ARG A 691 7.75 -4.09 -11.97
N HIS A 692 7.82 -3.71 -13.24
CA HIS A 692 7.79 -2.31 -13.65
C HIS A 692 6.43 -1.65 -13.38
N LEU A 693 5.34 -2.40 -13.52
CA LEU A 693 3.97 -1.93 -13.26
C LEU A 693 3.54 -2.04 -11.79
N THR A 694 4.30 -2.72 -10.93
CA THR A 694 3.92 -2.94 -9.52
C THR A 694 4.97 -2.46 -8.50
N ARG A 695 6.00 -1.73 -8.94
CA ARG A 695 7.05 -1.17 -8.07
C ARG A 695 7.43 0.24 -8.50
N GLY A 696 7.78 1.07 -7.53
CA GLY A 696 8.04 2.48 -7.74
C GLY A 696 6.75 3.23 -8.11
N GLY A 697 6.88 4.40 -8.75
CA GLY A 697 5.74 5.27 -8.99
C GLY A 697 5.40 6.10 -7.76
N HIS A 698 4.31 6.87 -7.83
CA HIS A 698 3.94 7.84 -6.78
C HIS A 698 3.62 7.19 -5.43
N ASP A 699 3.23 5.92 -5.44
CA ASP A 699 2.82 5.14 -4.27
C ASP A 699 3.78 3.97 -3.95
N ASP A 700 4.95 3.93 -4.60
CA ASP A 700 5.91 2.81 -4.60
C ASP A 700 5.35 1.44 -5.04
N ARG A 701 4.09 1.39 -5.51
CA ARG A 701 3.36 0.16 -5.90
C ARG A 701 2.86 0.20 -7.34
N GLY A 702 3.28 1.19 -8.12
CA GLY A 702 3.12 1.24 -9.56
C GLY A 702 2.30 2.41 -10.08
N MET A 703 1.67 3.25 -9.25
CA MET A 703 0.91 4.39 -9.75
C MET A 703 1.80 5.35 -10.54
N GLY A 704 1.38 5.74 -11.74
CA GLY A 704 2.17 6.56 -12.65
C GLY A 704 3.28 5.77 -13.34
N ARG A 705 3.32 4.44 -13.24
CA ARG A 705 4.23 3.61 -14.05
C ARG A 705 3.57 3.23 -15.37
N ALA A 706 4.36 3.32 -16.43
CA ALA A 706 3.98 2.77 -17.72
C ALA A 706 5.10 1.93 -18.32
N ILE A 707 4.72 0.98 -19.16
CA ILE A 707 5.64 0.23 -20.02
C ILE A 707 5.22 0.39 -21.47
N THR A 708 6.18 0.40 -22.38
CA THR A 708 5.91 0.33 -23.82
C THR A 708 6.40 -1.00 -24.38
N ILE A 709 5.52 -1.69 -25.09
CA ILE A 709 5.81 -2.99 -25.70
C ILE A 709 5.57 -2.88 -27.21
N THR A 710 6.55 -3.34 -27.99
CA THR A 710 6.42 -3.49 -29.43
C THR A 710 5.78 -4.85 -29.71
N VAL A 711 4.45 -4.88 -29.77
CA VAL A 711 3.65 -6.11 -29.59
C VAL A 711 3.96 -7.18 -30.64
N GLY A 712 4.13 -6.80 -31.91
CA GLY A 712 4.45 -7.76 -32.97
C GLY A 712 5.88 -8.28 -32.94
N GLY A 713 6.80 -7.53 -32.33
CA GLY A 713 8.20 -7.93 -32.13
C GLY A 713 8.92 -8.28 -33.44
N SER A 714 9.68 -9.38 -33.40
CA SER A 714 10.45 -9.86 -34.55
C SER A 714 9.60 -10.26 -35.76
N ARG A 715 8.30 -10.55 -35.60
CA ARG A 715 7.41 -10.86 -36.73
C ARG A 715 7.12 -9.62 -37.58
N GLU A 716 6.78 -8.50 -36.93
CA GLU A 716 6.62 -7.20 -37.60
C GLU A 716 7.92 -6.72 -38.23
N TYR A 717 9.06 -6.87 -37.52
CA TYR A 717 10.38 -6.59 -38.07
C TYR A 717 10.66 -7.35 -39.39
N ASN A 718 10.28 -8.63 -39.45
CA ASN A 718 10.54 -9.48 -40.61
C ASN A 718 9.65 -9.21 -41.83
N ILE A 719 8.55 -8.47 -41.66
CA ILE A 719 7.64 -8.07 -42.74
C ILE A 719 7.72 -6.56 -43.04
N ALA A 720 8.49 -5.81 -42.25
CA ALA A 720 8.66 -4.37 -42.44
C ALA A 720 9.25 -4.06 -43.82
N GLN A 721 8.58 -3.18 -44.56
CA GLN A 721 9.02 -2.68 -45.85
C GLN A 721 8.37 -1.31 -46.11
N PRO A 722 9.02 -0.43 -46.88
CA PRO A 722 8.42 0.83 -47.30
C PRO A 722 7.08 0.62 -48.02
N GLY A 723 6.12 1.50 -47.77
CA GLY A 723 4.79 1.49 -48.39
C GLY A 723 3.76 0.56 -47.73
N THR A 724 4.11 -0.18 -46.67
CA THR A 724 3.14 -1.02 -45.94
C THR A 724 3.23 -0.83 -44.43
N MET A 725 2.12 -1.11 -43.73
CA MET A 725 2.04 -1.14 -42.27
C MET A 725 1.39 -2.45 -41.81
N GLY A 726 2.15 -3.54 -41.93
CA GLY A 726 1.74 -4.84 -41.39
C GLY A 726 1.91 -4.88 -39.87
N VAL A 727 0.82 -5.19 -39.15
CA VAL A 727 0.77 -5.24 -37.68
C VAL A 727 0.39 -6.64 -37.21
N VAL A 728 1.23 -7.22 -36.34
CA VAL A 728 1.06 -8.58 -35.80
C VAL A 728 0.51 -8.47 -34.39
N VAL A 729 -0.81 -8.36 -34.27
CA VAL A 729 -1.51 -8.24 -32.98
C VAL A 729 -2.53 -9.35 -32.72
N LYS A 730 -3.07 -9.99 -33.77
CA LYS A 730 -4.20 -10.91 -33.69
C LYS A 730 -3.95 -12.10 -32.74
N ILE A 731 -2.76 -12.70 -32.81
CA ILE A 731 -2.38 -13.81 -31.92
C ILE A 731 -1.70 -13.38 -30.61
N ARG A 732 -1.44 -12.08 -30.41
CA ARG A 732 -0.55 -11.59 -29.33
C ARG A 732 -1.33 -11.18 -28.08
N LYS A 733 -1.84 -12.14 -27.31
CA LYS A 733 -2.60 -11.86 -26.07
C LYS A 733 -1.73 -11.66 -24.81
N GLY A 734 -0.41 -11.86 -24.91
CA GLY A 734 0.50 -11.84 -23.76
C GLY A 734 0.55 -10.51 -23.00
N PHE A 735 0.49 -9.38 -23.71
CA PHE A 735 0.49 -8.05 -23.07
C PHE A 735 -0.85 -7.74 -22.39
N VAL A 736 -1.97 -8.18 -22.97
CA VAL A 736 -3.31 -8.09 -22.36
C VAL A 736 -3.37 -8.87 -21.05
N ARG A 737 -2.82 -10.09 -21.02
CA ARG A 737 -2.70 -10.89 -19.78
C ARG A 737 -1.93 -10.16 -18.68
N VAL A 738 -0.87 -9.44 -19.03
CA VAL A 738 -0.12 -8.61 -18.06
C VAL A 738 -0.96 -7.43 -17.59
N ALA A 739 -1.67 -6.77 -18.50
CA ALA A 739 -2.59 -5.67 -18.21
C ALA A 739 -3.65 -6.10 -17.19
N VAL A 740 -4.35 -7.21 -17.47
CA VAL A 740 -5.37 -7.81 -16.59
C VAL A 740 -4.79 -8.20 -15.24
N GLN A 741 -3.61 -8.83 -15.21
CA GLN A 741 -2.99 -9.22 -13.94
C GLN A 741 -2.59 -8.03 -13.07
N THR A 742 -2.13 -6.95 -13.71
CA THR A 742 -1.60 -5.78 -12.99
C THR A 742 -2.67 -4.72 -12.75
N GLY A 743 -3.78 -4.71 -13.49
CA GLY A 743 -4.73 -3.59 -13.53
C GLY A 743 -4.13 -2.37 -14.23
N ALA A 744 -3.37 -2.59 -15.30
CA ALA A 744 -2.82 -1.53 -16.13
C ALA A 744 -3.69 -1.39 -17.39
N ASP A 745 -4.02 -0.15 -17.74
CA ASP A 745 -4.82 0.17 -18.91
C ASP A 745 -4.00 -0.01 -20.18
N LEU A 746 -4.64 -0.50 -21.24
CA LEU A 746 -4.00 -0.72 -22.53
C LEU A 746 -4.16 0.53 -23.38
N VAL A 747 -3.06 1.02 -23.97
CA VAL A 747 -3.07 2.22 -24.80
C VAL A 747 -2.51 1.86 -26.18
N PRO A 748 -3.31 1.88 -27.26
CA PRO A 748 -2.83 1.63 -28.61
C PRO A 748 -1.98 2.81 -29.09
N VAL A 749 -0.86 2.51 -29.76
CA VAL A 749 0.06 3.51 -30.29
C VAL A 749 0.44 3.16 -31.73
N ILE A 750 0.31 4.14 -32.63
CA ILE A 750 0.68 4.02 -34.05
C ILE A 750 1.82 4.99 -34.39
N ALA A 751 2.83 4.50 -35.09
CA ALA A 751 3.95 5.28 -35.59
C ALA A 751 3.95 5.34 -37.12
N PHE A 752 3.45 6.44 -37.66
CA PHE A 752 3.50 6.72 -39.09
C PHE A 752 4.93 7.07 -39.52
N GLY A 753 5.42 6.42 -40.59
CA GLY A 753 6.76 6.62 -41.14
C GLY A 753 7.82 5.62 -40.67
N GLU A 754 7.55 4.77 -39.67
CA GLU A 754 8.54 3.84 -39.09
C GLU A 754 9.11 2.85 -40.12
N ASN A 755 8.27 2.30 -41.00
CA ASN A 755 8.70 1.36 -42.05
C ASN A 755 9.41 2.03 -43.23
N GLU A 756 9.39 3.37 -43.32
CA GLU A 756 10.02 4.14 -44.41
C GLU A 756 11.49 4.46 -44.15
N LEU A 757 12.01 4.07 -42.99
CA LEU A 757 13.36 4.42 -42.55
C LEU A 757 14.44 3.56 -43.22
N PHE A 758 14.11 2.38 -43.73
CA PHE A 758 15.07 1.45 -44.32
C PHE A 758 14.43 0.71 -45.49
N ASP A 759 15.25 0.43 -46.49
CA ASP A 759 14.89 -0.42 -47.62
C ASP A 759 15.21 -1.88 -47.29
N ARG A 760 14.37 -2.79 -47.79
CA ARG A 760 14.57 -4.24 -47.60
C ARG A 760 15.50 -4.77 -48.68
N VAL A 761 16.50 -5.56 -48.27
CA VAL A 761 17.39 -6.26 -49.20
C VAL A 761 16.81 -7.64 -49.51
N ASP A 762 16.60 -7.93 -50.80
CA ASP A 762 16.21 -9.27 -51.24
C ASP A 762 17.43 -10.21 -51.26
N VAL A 763 17.56 -11.01 -50.22
CA VAL A 763 18.64 -12.00 -50.07
C VAL A 763 18.48 -13.23 -50.97
N ASN A 764 17.31 -13.42 -51.59
CA ASN A 764 17.08 -14.53 -52.52
C ASN A 764 17.47 -14.18 -53.97
N SER A 765 17.82 -12.91 -54.22
CA SER A 765 18.27 -12.44 -55.54
C SER A 765 19.62 -13.02 -55.99
N SER A 766 20.41 -13.60 -55.06
CA SER A 766 21.65 -14.32 -55.40
C SER A 766 21.94 -15.49 -54.46
N THR A 767 22.53 -16.56 -54.98
CA THR A 767 22.91 -17.75 -54.21
C THR A 767 23.92 -17.44 -53.10
N ALA A 768 24.85 -16.51 -53.35
CA ALA A 768 25.86 -16.11 -52.36
C ALA A 768 25.26 -15.33 -51.19
N LEU A 769 24.40 -14.34 -51.45
CA LEU A 769 23.70 -13.60 -50.39
C LEU A 769 22.77 -14.52 -49.58
N GLY A 770 22.12 -15.47 -50.25
CA GLY A 770 21.28 -16.48 -49.58
C GLY A 770 22.07 -17.38 -48.62
N LEU A 771 23.29 -17.79 -48.99
CA LEU A 771 24.16 -18.58 -48.11
C LEU A 771 24.65 -17.77 -46.90
N VAL A 772 25.04 -16.51 -47.11
CA VAL A 772 25.45 -15.59 -46.03
C VAL A 772 24.29 -15.34 -45.07
N ALA A 773 23.08 -15.10 -45.59
CA ALA A 773 21.88 -14.90 -44.79
C ALA A 773 21.60 -16.13 -43.91
N ARG A 774 21.63 -17.35 -44.48
CA ARG A 774 21.41 -18.59 -43.71
C ARG A 774 22.46 -18.82 -42.63
N ALA A 775 23.73 -18.57 -42.94
CA ALA A 775 24.82 -18.70 -41.96
C ALA A 775 24.65 -17.70 -40.80
N TRP A 776 24.22 -16.46 -41.12
CA TRP A 776 23.96 -15.44 -40.13
C TRP A 776 22.75 -15.78 -39.25
N GLU A 777 21.63 -16.21 -39.85
CA GLU A 777 20.42 -16.63 -39.14
C GLU A 777 20.69 -17.82 -38.21
N PHE A 778 21.56 -18.75 -38.61
CA PHE A 778 22.05 -19.83 -37.76
C PHE A 778 22.83 -19.29 -36.55
N ALA A 779 23.74 -18.33 -36.76
CA ALA A 779 24.54 -17.73 -35.69
C ALA A 779 23.70 -16.91 -34.70
N VAL A 780 22.71 -16.15 -35.16
CA VAL A 780 21.85 -15.32 -34.30
C VAL A 780 20.61 -16.06 -33.77
N GLY A 781 20.33 -17.27 -34.27
CA GLY A 781 19.25 -18.15 -33.81
C GLY A 781 17.83 -17.65 -34.14
N HIS A 782 17.66 -16.77 -35.12
CA HIS A 782 16.36 -16.30 -35.62
C HIS A 782 16.47 -15.69 -37.01
N ARG A 783 15.34 -15.58 -37.72
CA ARG A 783 15.25 -14.96 -39.05
C ARG A 783 15.54 -13.46 -39.01
N VAL A 784 16.34 -12.97 -39.96
CA VAL A 784 16.81 -11.57 -40.02
C VAL A 784 16.33 -10.90 -41.30
N ALA A 785 15.71 -9.72 -41.17
CA ALA A 785 15.40 -8.86 -42.30
C ALA A 785 16.62 -7.99 -42.64
N PHE A 786 17.41 -8.45 -43.61
CA PHE A 786 18.50 -7.66 -44.16
C PHE A 786 17.94 -6.38 -44.80
N SER A 787 18.56 -5.26 -44.46
CA SER A 787 18.07 -3.94 -44.82
C SER A 787 19.21 -2.95 -44.98
N THR A 788 18.96 -1.93 -45.79
CA THR A 788 19.89 -0.84 -46.11
C THR A 788 19.16 0.49 -46.06
N GLY A 789 19.87 1.59 -46.18
CA GLY A 789 19.29 2.92 -46.27
C GLY A 789 20.20 3.87 -47.03
N ARG A 790 20.47 5.04 -46.46
CA ARG A 790 21.27 6.07 -47.13
C ARG A 790 22.67 5.55 -47.45
N PHE A 791 23.13 5.86 -48.66
CA PHE A 791 24.44 5.49 -49.19
C PHE A 791 24.71 3.97 -49.23
N GLY A 792 23.67 3.14 -49.22
CA GLY A 792 23.82 1.68 -49.19
C GLY A 792 24.31 1.12 -47.85
N LEU A 793 24.40 1.96 -46.82
CA LEU A 793 24.79 1.58 -45.46
C LEU A 793 23.54 1.35 -44.59
N PHE A 794 23.73 0.74 -43.41
CA PHE A 794 22.70 0.70 -42.36
C PHE A 794 22.55 2.08 -41.70
N CYS A 795 22.16 3.06 -42.50
CA CYS A 795 21.93 4.45 -42.16
C CYS A 795 20.48 4.80 -42.52
N PRO A 796 19.63 5.17 -41.54
CA PRO A 796 18.21 5.36 -41.81
C PRO A 796 17.94 6.53 -42.75
N HIS A 797 16.91 6.42 -43.58
CA HIS A 797 16.38 7.52 -44.37
C HIS A 797 15.83 8.63 -43.49
N ARG A 798 15.96 9.87 -43.95
CA ARG A 798 15.36 11.04 -43.29
C ARG A 798 13.90 11.15 -43.64
N ARG A 799 13.04 10.53 -42.82
CA ARG A 799 11.60 10.57 -42.98
C ARG A 799 10.95 11.08 -41.68
N PRO A 800 9.85 11.84 -41.77
CA PRO A 800 9.05 12.21 -40.59
C PRO A 800 8.56 10.98 -39.84
N LEU A 801 8.53 11.08 -38.51
CA LEU A 801 7.96 10.06 -37.62
C LEU A 801 6.86 10.70 -36.79
N ASN A 802 5.61 10.34 -37.06
CA ASN A 802 4.47 10.84 -36.31
C ASN A 802 3.93 9.70 -35.44
N VAL A 803 4.14 9.79 -34.14
CA VAL A 803 3.74 8.77 -33.17
C VAL A 803 2.46 9.24 -32.47
N VAL A 804 1.36 8.51 -32.65
CA VAL A 804 0.04 8.87 -32.13
C VAL A 804 -0.36 7.90 -31.03
N VAL A 805 -0.65 8.43 -29.84
CA VAL A 805 -1.12 7.70 -28.67
C VAL A 805 -2.65 7.78 -28.59
N GLY A 806 -3.30 6.63 -28.72
CA GLY A 806 -4.76 6.48 -28.68
C GLY A 806 -5.35 6.58 -27.28
N LYS A 807 -6.66 6.36 -27.20
CA LYS A 807 -7.42 6.37 -25.95
C LYS A 807 -7.10 5.14 -25.10
N PRO A 808 -7.03 5.26 -23.75
CA PRO A 808 -6.82 4.11 -22.88
C PRO A 808 -8.06 3.21 -22.85
N ILE A 809 -7.83 1.91 -22.87
CA ILE A 809 -8.83 0.87 -22.60
C ILE A 809 -8.67 0.48 -21.14
N GLU A 810 -9.71 0.76 -20.34
CA GLU A 810 -9.69 0.49 -18.90
C GLU A 810 -9.72 -1.01 -18.62
N VAL A 811 -8.81 -1.49 -17.77
CA VAL A 811 -8.66 -2.92 -17.47
C VAL A 811 -8.95 -3.22 -16.01
N LYS A 812 -9.90 -4.13 -15.77
CA LYS A 812 -10.22 -4.66 -14.44
C LYS A 812 -9.14 -5.65 -13.98
N GLN A 813 -8.58 -5.43 -12.80
CA GLN A 813 -7.49 -6.26 -12.29
C GLN A 813 -7.96 -7.66 -11.85
N GLN A 814 -7.35 -8.72 -12.40
CA GLN A 814 -7.54 -10.12 -11.98
C GLN A 814 -6.18 -10.78 -11.65
N ARG A 815 -5.82 -10.87 -10.36
CA ARG A 815 -4.47 -11.28 -9.94
C ARG A 815 -4.19 -12.78 -9.96
N TRP A 816 -5.19 -13.61 -9.64
CA TRP A 816 -4.96 -14.99 -9.27
C TRP A 816 -5.31 -15.98 -10.38
N GLU A 817 -6.37 -15.71 -11.15
CA GLU A 817 -6.74 -16.44 -12.37
C GLU A 817 -7.41 -15.47 -13.35
N PRO A 818 -6.70 -15.00 -14.39
CA PRO A 818 -7.29 -14.18 -15.43
C PRO A 818 -8.31 -14.99 -16.23
N ASP A 819 -9.53 -14.49 -16.35
CA ASP A 819 -10.56 -15.06 -17.21
C ASP A 819 -10.15 -14.87 -18.69
N GLU A 820 -10.08 -15.98 -19.44
CA GLU A 820 -9.74 -15.96 -20.85
C GLU A 820 -10.80 -15.25 -21.69
N ALA A 821 -12.08 -15.33 -21.31
CA ALA A 821 -13.15 -14.63 -22.04
C ALA A 821 -12.96 -13.11 -21.92
N TYR A 822 -12.65 -12.63 -20.71
CA TYR A 822 -12.33 -11.22 -20.49
C TYR A 822 -11.05 -10.77 -21.20
N ILE A 823 -10.01 -11.62 -21.23
CA ILE A 823 -8.79 -11.33 -22.01
C ILE A 823 -9.12 -11.16 -23.50
N ASP A 824 -9.98 -12.01 -24.03
CA ASP A 824 -10.38 -11.99 -25.44
C ASP A 824 -11.24 -10.77 -25.78
N GLU A 825 -12.15 -10.40 -24.89
CA GLU A 825 -12.93 -9.16 -24.99
C GLU A 825 -12.03 -7.93 -25.04
N VAL A 826 -11.12 -7.79 -24.08
CA VAL A 826 -10.19 -6.65 -23.99
C VAL A 826 -9.22 -6.63 -25.19
N HIS A 827 -8.77 -7.80 -25.65
CA HIS A 827 -7.93 -7.90 -26.84
C HIS A 827 -8.68 -7.47 -28.11
N ALA A 828 -9.94 -7.87 -28.27
CA ALA A 828 -10.77 -7.45 -29.39
C ALA A 828 -10.99 -5.92 -29.39
N GLN A 829 -11.28 -5.33 -28.21
CA GLN A 829 -11.36 -3.88 -28.05
C GLN A 829 -10.04 -3.18 -28.44
N TYR A 830 -8.90 -3.73 -28.03
CA TYR A 830 -7.59 -3.19 -28.39
C TYR A 830 -7.35 -3.18 -29.92
N VAL A 831 -7.67 -4.27 -30.60
CA VAL A 831 -7.50 -4.36 -32.06
C VAL A 831 -8.42 -3.38 -32.79
N GLU A 832 -9.64 -3.20 -32.30
CA GLU A 832 -10.60 -2.25 -32.88
C GLU A 832 -10.16 -0.81 -32.69
N GLU A 833 -9.75 -0.42 -31.48
CA GLU A 833 -9.24 0.93 -31.21
C GLU A 833 -7.95 1.24 -31.97
N LEU A 834 -7.09 0.23 -32.21
CA LEU A 834 -5.92 0.38 -33.06
C LEU A 834 -6.29 0.65 -34.53
N ARG A 835 -7.30 -0.05 -35.07
CA ARG A 835 -7.81 0.18 -36.44
C ARG A 835 -8.38 1.59 -36.59
N LYS A 836 -9.24 2.00 -35.67
CA LYS A 836 -9.81 3.36 -35.65
C LYS A 836 -8.72 4.42 -35.62
N LEU A 837 -7.72 4.26 -34.73
CA LEU A 837 -6.61 5.21 -34.63
C LEU A 837 -5.83 5.35 -35.94
N TYR A 838 -5.69 4.27 -36.71
CA TYR A 838 -5.08 4.32 -38.03
C TYR A 838 -5.96 5.10 -39.02
N ASP A 839 -7.23 4.72 -39.13
CA ASP A 839 -8.17 5.30 -40.09
C ASP A 839 -8.42 6.80 -39.86
N ASP A 840 -8.45 7.22 -38.59
CA ASP A 840 -8.64 8.60 -38.16
C ASP A 840 -7.49 9.53 -38.61
N TRP A 841 -6.26 9.00 -38.73
CA TRP A 841 -5.04 9.81 -38.87
C TRP A 841 -4.21 9.52 -40.12
N LYS A 842 -4.51 8.45 -40.88
CA LYS A 842 -3.78 8.08 -42.11
C LYS A 842 -3.74 9.21 -43.14
N GLU A 843 -4.83 9.93 -43.34
CA GLU A 843 -4.86 11.04 -44.33
C GLU A 843 -4.01 12.25 -43.90
N THR A 844 -3.77 12.40 -42.60
CA THR A 844 -3.00 13.54 -42.06
C THR A 844 -1.50 13.24 -42.10
N PHE A 845 -1.10 12.03 -41.75
CA PHE A 845 0.31 11.66 -41.59
C PHE A 845 0.86 10.72 -42.66
N ALA A 846 0.03 10.20 -43.56
CA ALA A 846 0.41 9.40 -44.72
C ALA A 846 -0.32 9.82 -46.02
N PRO A 847 -0.30 11.11 -46.43
CA PRO A 847 -1.10 11.61 -47.55
C PRO A 847 -0.63 11.15 -48.94
N ASP A 848 0.66 10.85 -49.12
CA ASP A 848 1.27 10.59 -50.45
C ASP A 848 1.42 9.09 -50.80
N LYS A 849 0.88 8.17 -49.98
CA LYS A 849 1.10 6.72 -50.14
C LYS A 849 -0.15 5.91 -49.76
N ASP A 850 -0.57 5.01 -50.64
CA ASP A 850 -1.55 3.94 -50.34
C ASP A 850 -0.93 2.91 -49.38
N VAL A 851 -0.61 3.31 -48.15
CA VAL A 851 -0.04 2.42 -47.14
C VAL A 851 -1.10 1.39 -46.77
N LYS A 852 -0.87 0.12 -47.11
CA LYS A 852 -1.77 -0.97 -46.70
C LYS A 852 -1.57 -1.26 -45.21
N PHE A 853 -2.59 -0.95 -44.41
CA PHE A 853 -2.68 -1.41 -43.03
C PHE A 853 -3.30 -2.81 -43.00
N GLU A 854 -2.51 -3.78 -42.54
CA GLU A 854 -2.93 -5.17 -42.49
C GLU A 854 -2.68 -5.75 -41.11
N VAL A 855 -3.75 -6.20 -40.45
CA VAL A 855 -3.64 -7.02 -39.25
C VAL A 855 -3.33 -8.46 -39.69
N VAL A 856 -2.07 -8.84 -39.58
CA VAL A 856 -1.54 -10.16 -39.97
C VAL A 856 -1.49 -11.11 -38.76
N GLU A 857 -1.39 -12.42 -39.03
CA GLU A 857 -1.48 -13.51 -38.04
C GLU A 857 -0.55 -13.35 -36.81
#